data_AF-Q8MRJ0-F1
#
_entry.id   AF-Q8MRJ0-F1
#
_cell.length_a   1.000
_cell.length_b   1.000
_cell.length_c   1.000
_cell.angle_alpha   90.00
_cell.angle_beta   90.00
_cell.angle_gamma   90.00
#
_symmetry.space_group_name_H-M   'P 1'
#
loop_
_entity.id
_entity.type
_entity.pdbx_description
1 polymer ?
#
loop_
_entity_poly.entity_id
_entity_poly.type
_entity_poly.pdbx_seq_one_letter_code
_entity_poly.pdbx_strand_id
1 'polypeptide(L)'
;MVQKYYEVMAKVDWVADELQLEHRLHQVYGLVRNKFRNYAMNALETADMYREAKTKFVFDPEVGIIDLEQKLPMSWHAFNETPRFEEIPEYQVLAKAQSFFSETNSSIVMKLYNMRTHLDPKTWLPPYYSRALLIDSRHYMTFDQRYVGLNLNFDELGNGRSTSQCSYLLAHDFFKRNFTLLLEPASKSLAGQGLTRKLSFIANGQLIEIDLETDHISINGNPQPILPLKLGDVNIHRDLDVLSITSDTEFSLHCNVQFDLCWFEVSGWYFGRTAGLLGTLNNEPYDEYTMSSGVISNETQLFTDSWSLKQCRQNKLAQTQEVSQEVSDACTSFFRTGILATCSAVLDPTPFYEMCMDLGMKSPPIRKGHPAVKGACAAALAYIEACTALKVPMRVPSQCVFCQLSNGSYVPEGTFMELSGPEIPKSSDVVFIVEAKECNANLKTSKNIMTVVSSIEEQLQAAKITNNRYAVVAFGGVSPYDKARSVIYEHNEFTSKPEQLADYFGHINTGNGSSNDILMAISAAAKLNFRPGVSKTFILLSCSKCAARDMRFDYTSILQYLLEEGVNLHILADTEFDFERNKKLRHFFGLDSKLVYSKRFPEGDAETRNTTHIPKSNLGICTTLAVETQGSVFSARKLQPERKYPIKRFATIFAKRVALSATPIQSQTCECSAHNTGVSYMACSPQALPEEKYDLDDYDSFNNWDWGDEPESETNVMS
;
A
#
# COMPACT_ATOMS: atom_id res chain seq x y z
N MET A 1 -17.90 10.07 37.87
CA MET A 1 -16.85 10.28 36.84
C MET A 1 -16.16 11.63 37.01
N VAL A 2 -16.91 12.74 37.05
CA VAL A 2 -16.38 14.11 37.26
C VAL A 2 -15.50 14.24 38.51
N GLN A 3 -15.88 13.61 39.62
CA GLN A 3 -15.11 13.69 40.88
C GLN A 3 -13.76 12.96 40.82
N LYS A 4 -13.69 11.81 40.11
CA LYS A 4 -12.44 11.09 39.85
C LYS A 4 -11.53 11.86 38.89
N TYR A 5 -12.11 12.59 37.93
CA TYR A 5 -11.35 13.46 37.03
C TYR A 5 -10.64 14.56 37.80
N TYR A 6 -11.32 15.23 38.73
CA TYR A 6 -10.70 16.24 39.59
C TYR A 6 -9.62 15.69 40.53
N GLU A 7 -9.82 14.48 41.08
CA GLU A 7 -8.77 13.81 41.87
C GLU A 7 -7.52 13.48 41.06
N VAL A 8 -7.68 13.05 39.81
CA VAL A 8 -6.55 12.75 38.91
C VAL A 8 -5.84 14.04 38.50
N MET A 9 -6.59 15.09 38.12
CA MET A 9 -6.00 16.39 37.78
C MET A 9 -5.22 16.98 38.96
N ALA A 10 -5.74 16.91 40.18
CA ALA A 10 -5.03 17.40 41.37
C ALA A 10 -3.72 16.63 41.63
N LYS A 11 -3.67 15.32 41.33
CA LYS A 11 -2.43 14.54 41.42
C LYS A 11 -1.44 14.91 40.33
N VAL A 12 -1.91 15.20 39.12
CA VAL A 12 -1.07 15.62 37.99
C VAL A 12 -0.47 17.00 38.28
N ASP A 13 -1.27 17.94 38.77
CA ASP A 13 -0.81 19.28 39.15
C ASP A 13 0.24 19.19 40.27
N TRP A 14 0.00 18.34 41.28
CA TRP A 14 0.98 18.10 42.36
C TRP A 14 2.31 17.55 41.84
N VAL A 15 2.29 16.60 40.90
CA VAL A 15 3.51 16.05 40.29
C VAL A 15 4.22 17.10 39.44
N ALA A 16 3.50 17.93 38.69
CA ALA A 16 4.08 18.99 37.87
C ALA A 16 4.79 20.05 38.71
N ASP A 17 4.21 20.41 39.86
CA ASP A 17 4.79 21.33 40.84
C ASP A 17 6.02 20.74 41.53
N GLU A 18 5.95 19.49 42.01
CA GLU A 18 7.07 18.81 42.69
C GLU A 18 8.27 18.65 41.77
N LEU A 19 8.04 18.37 40.48
CA LEU A 19 9.09 18.26 39.47
C LEU A 19 9.57 19.62 38.92
N GLN A 20 8.97 20.74 39.38
CA GLN A 20 9.26 22.10 38.93
C GLN A 20 9.23 22.23 37.40
N LEU A 21 8.30 21.54 36.75
CA LEU A 21 8.33 21.27 35.32
C LEU A 21 8.31 22.57 34.50
N GLU A 22 7.50 23.54 34.93
CA GLU A 22 7.40 24.88 34.32
C GLU A 22 8.71 25.66 34.41
N HIS A 23 9.39 25.61 35.57
CA HIS A 23 10.65 26.29 35.78
C HIS A 23 11.76 25.69 34.90
N ARG A 24 11.80 24.35 34.81
CA ARG A 24 12.76 23.63 33.96
C ARG A 24 12.52 23.90 32.48
N LEU A 25 11.26 23.95 32.04
CA LEU A 25 10.89 24.32 30.66
C LEU A 25 11.35 25.73 30.31
N HIS A 26 11.15 26.70 31.20
CA HIS A 26 11.63 28.07 31.00
C HIS A 26 13.17 28.16 30.95
N GLN A 27 13.87 27.38 31.77
CA GLN A 27 15.34 27.30 31.73
C GLN A 27 15.85 26.71 30.40
N VAL A 28 15.23 25.62 29.93
CA VAL A 28 15.56 24.99 28.64
C VAL A 28 15.28 25.95 27.50
N TYR A 29 14.11 26.60 27.50
CA TYR A 29 13.76 27.61 26.50
C TYR A 29 14.76 28.78 26.49
N GLY A 30 15.17 29.26 27.66
CA GLY A 30 16.20 30.30 27.79
C GLY A 30 17.56 29.87 27.24
N LEU A 31 18.01 28.65 27.53
CA LEU A 31 19.25 28.09 27.00
C LEU A 31 19.20 27.92 25.49
N VAL A 32 18.11 27.36 24.96
CA VAL A 32 17.90 27.17 23.52
C VAL A 32 17.86 28.52 22.81
N ARG A 33 17.06 29.47 23.30
CA ARG A 33 16.95 30.82 22.75
C ARG A 33 18.29 31.55 22.73
N ASN A 34 19.04 31.51 23.83
CA ASN A 34 20.35 32.18 23.90
C ASN A 34 21.39 31.52 22.99
N LYS A 35 21.35 30.19 22.86
CA LYS A 35 22.26 29.45 21.98
C LYS A 35 21.93 29.71 20.51
N PHE A 36 20.65 29.71 20.12
CA PHE A 36 20.20 30.11 18.78
C PHE A 36 20.55 31.57 18.44
N ARG A 37 20.42 32.49 19.41
CA ARG A 37 20.74 33.90 19.21
C ARG A 37 22.24 34.16 19.01
N ASN A 38 23.10 33.35 19.63
CA ASN A 38 24.55 33.42 19.45
C ASN A 38 25.03 32.84 18.10
N TYR A 39 24.31 31.87 17.53
CA TYR A 39 24.59 31.38 16.18
C TYR A 39 24.10 32.34 15.08
N ALA A 40 23.05 33.12 15.35
CA ALA A 40 22.46 34.03 14.37
C ALA A 40 23.20 35.36 14.15
N MET A 41 24.26 35.66 14.91
CA MET A 41 24.89 36.99 14.89
C MET A 41 26.43 36.92 14.92
N ASN A 42 27.05 36.48 13.83
CA ASN A 42 28.40 36.92 13.49
C ASN A 42 28.29 38.17 12.62
N ALA A 43 28.75 39.31 13.15
CA ALA A 43 28.68 40.62 12.48
C ALA A 43 29.43 40.68 11.12
N LEU A 44 30.29 39.70 10.84
CA LEU A 44 30.98 39.55 9.56
C LEU A 44 30.08 38.96 8.46
N GLU A 45 29.14 38.07 8.80
CA GLU A 45 28.20 37.44 7.85
C GLU A 45 27.04 38.36 7.47
N THR A 46 26.59 39.22 8.40
CA THR A 46 25.55 40.22 8.09
C THR A 46 26.06 41.26 7.07
N ALA A 47 27.36 41.54 7.06
CA ALA A 47 27.98 42.44 6.08
C ALA A 47 28.06 41.82 4.67
N ASP A 48 28.13 40.50 4.54
CA ASP A 48 28.12 39.80 3.25
C ASP A 48 26.69 39.55 2.75
N MET A 49 25.73 39.31 3.64
CA MET A 49 24.30 39.10 3.30
C MET A 49 23.63 40.35 2.69
N TYR A 50 24.13 41.56 2.97
CA TYR A 50 23.65 42.82 2.38
C TYR A 50 24.42 43.28 1.14
N ARG A 51 25.34 42.47 0.60
CA ARG A 51 25.84 42.70 -0.76
C ARG A 51 24.75 42.25 -1.75
N GLU A 52 23.91 43.17 -2.18
CA GLU A 52 22.98 42.92 -3.28
C GLU A 52 23.73 42.37 -4.51
N ALA A 53 23.55 41.08 -4.79
CA ALA A 53 24.05 40.45 -6.00
C ALA A 53 23.23 40.96 -7.19
N LYS A 54 23.71 42.02 -7.84
CA LYS A 54 23.12 42.51 -9.09
C LYS A 54 23.50 41.56 -10.21
N THR A 55 22.57 40.73 -10.66
CA THR A 55 22.68 39.97 -11.91
C THR A 55 22.81 40.94 -13.06
N LYS A 56 23.93 40.87 -13.79
CA LYS A 56 24.11 41.65 -15.02
C LYS A 56 23.52 40.81 -16.16
N PHE A 57 22.36 41.22 -16.64
CA PHE A 57 21.77 40.66 -17.85
C PHE A 57 21.81 41.72 -18.94
N VAL A 58 22.66 41.51 -19.94
CA VAL A 58 22.75 42.34 -21.14
C VAL A 58 22.22 41.52 -22.29
N PHE A 59 21.12 42.00 -22.88
CA PHE A 59 20.52 41.42 -24.08
C PHE A 59 20.53 42.49 -25.17
N ASP A 60 21.44 42.35 -26.13
CA ASP A 60 21.51 43.23 -27.31
C ASP A 60 21.38 42.37 -28.59
N PRO A 61 20.17 42.30 -29.17
CA PRO A 61 19.90 41.46 -30.33
C PRO A 61 20.48 42.02 -31.63
N GLU A 62 20.84 43.31 -31.71
CA GLU A 62 21.43 43.87 -32.94
C GLU A 62 22.91 43.50 -33.08
N VAL A 63 23.61 43.32 -31.95
CA VAL A 63 25.02 42.90 -31.90
C VAL A 63 25.15 41.38 -31.73
N GLY A 64 24.05 40.68 -31.45
CA GLY A 64 24.00 39.22 -31.26
C GLY A 64 24.62 38.75 -29.94
N ILE A 65 24.60 39.60 -28.90
CA ILE A 65 25.23 39.30 -27.61
C ILE A 65 24.16 39.10 -26.55
N ILE A 66 24.25 37.96 -25.86
CA ILE A 66 23.54 37.68 -24.61
C ILE A 66 24.60 37.41 -23.55
N ASP A 67 24.72 38.31 -22.57
CA ASP A 67 25.68 38.21 -21.48
C ASP A 67 24.91 38.18 -20.14
N LEU A 68 24.98 37.03 -19.45
CA LEU A 68 24.39 36.81 -18.14
C LEU A 68 25.51 36.53 -17.15
N GLU A 69 25.77 37.47 -16.25
CA GLU A 69 26.70 37.29 -15.15
C GLU A 69 25.91 37.09 -13.84
N GLN A 70 25.89 35.85 -13.36
CA GLN A 70 25.28 35.47 -12.09
C GLN A 70 26.37 35.09 -11.09
N LYS A 71 26.49 35.86 -10.00
CA LYS A 71 27.41 35.54 -8.92
C LYS A 71 26.76 34.53 -7.97
N LEU A 72 27.42 33.39 -7.80
CA LEU A 72 26.98 32.34 -6.89
C LEU A 72 27.40 32.66 -5.44
N PRO A 73 26.64 32.22 -4.42
CA PRO A 73 26.98 32.40 -3.00
C PRO A 73 28.10 31.47 -2.49
N MET A 74 28.81 30.81 -3.40
CA MET A 74 29.81 29.78 -3.13
C MET A 74 30.87 29.82 -4.23
N SER A 75 32.10 29.43 -3.92
CA SER A 75 33.12 29.31 -4.96
C SER A 75 32.82 28.13 -5.90
N TRP A 76 32.94 28.41 -7.19
CA TRP A 76 32.88 27.41 -8.24
C TRP A 76 33.92 27.74 -9.30
N HIS A 77 35.03 26.98 -9.30
CA HIS A 77 36.19 27.30 -10.13
C HIS A 77 36.13 26.68 -11.53
N ALA A 78 35.41 25.56 -11.70
CA ALA A 78 35.20 24.92 -12.99
C ALA A 78 33.93 24.04 -13.00
N PHE A 79 33.24 23.95 -14.15
CA PHE A 79 31.98 23.20 -14.30
C PHE A 79 32.10 21.68 -14.12
N ASN A 80 33.32 21.12 -14.18
CA ASN A 80 33.60 19.71 -13.91
C ASN A 80 33.86 19.41 -12.43
N GLU A 81 33.93 20.43 -11.58
CA GLU A 81 34.08 20.30 -10.14
C GLU A 81 32.73 20.57 -9.47
N THR A 82 32.41 19.84 -8.40
CA THR A 82 31.24 20.18 -7.57
C THR A 82 31.48 21.52 -6.87
N PRO A 83 30.49 22.44 -6.90
CA PRO A 83 30.57 23.69 -6.15
C PRO A 83 30.84 23.44 -4.67
N ARG A 84 31.60 24.33 -4.02
CA ARG A 84 31.94 24.18 -2.60
C ARG A 84 30.78 24.64 -1.72
N PHE A 85 29.72 23.84 -1.67
CA PHE A 85 28.52 24.10 -0.85
C PHE A 85 28.83 24.21 0.65
N GLU A 86 29.97 23.68 1.10
CA GLU A 86 30.50 23.81 2.46
C GLU A 86 30.82 25.26 2.85
N GLU A 87 30.97 26.17 1.89
CA GLU A 87 31.21 27.60 2.12
C GLU A 87 29.91 28.36 2.42
N ILE A 88 28.74 27.73 2.18
CA ILE A 88 27.44 28.34 2.43
C ILE A 88 27.18 28.40 3.95
N PRO A 89 26.93 29.59 4.53
CA PRO A 89 26.74 29.77 5.97
C PRO A 89 25.66 28.86 6.56
N GLU A 90 24.53 28.73 5.88
CA GLU A 90 23.40 27.88 6.28
C GLU A 90 23.80 26.40 6.36
N TYR A 91 24.64 25.95 5.42
CA TYR A 91 25.15 24.59 5.36
C TYR A 91 26.19 24.33 6.47
N GLN A 92 27.02 25.32 6.80
CA GLN A 92 27.96 25.22 7.94
C GLN A 92 27.24 25.14 9.29
N VAL A 93 26.13 25.86 9.45
CA VAL A 93 25.28 25.79 10.65
C VAL A 93 24.67 24.39 10.78
N LEU A 94 24.14 23.85 9.68
CA LEU A 94 23.62 22.48 9.63
C LEU A 94 24.72 21.44 9.92
N ALA A 95 25.90 21.57 9.31
CA ALA A 95 27.03 20.66 9.50
C ALA A 95 27.58 20.70 10.94
N LYS A 96 27.68 21.88 11.57
CA LYS A 96 28.08 22.01 12.98
C LYS A 96 27.03 21.52 13.96
N ALA A 97 25.74 21.70 13.66
CA ALA A 97 24.66 21.09 14.43
C ALA A 97 24.76 19.56 14.32
N GLN A 98 25.00 19.04 13.12
CA GLN A 98 25.19 17.61 12.86
C GLN A 98 26.39 17.03 13.63
N SER A 99 27.53 17.74 13.68
CA SER A 99 28.70 17.30 14.43
C SER A 99 28.47 17.31 15.95
N PHE A 100 27.61 18.18 16.46
CA PHE A 100 27.24 18.21 17.89
C PHE A 100 26.42 16.97 18.32
N PHE A 101 25.79 16.28 17.36
CA PHE A 101 24.99 15.08 17.60
C PHE A 101 25.66 13.79 17.09
N SER A 102 26.84 13.88 16.47
CA SER A 102 27.55 12.77 15.82
C SER A 102 28.50 11.99 16.72
N GLU A 103 28.69 12.35 18.00
CA GLU A 103 29.53 11.58 18.95
C GLU A 103 28.88 10.25 19.38
N THR A 104 27.67 9.96 18.90
CA THR A 104 26.98 8.67 19.06
C THR A 104 26.75 8.05 17.68
N ASN A 105 27.00 6.75 17.51
CA ASN A 105 26.73 5.95 16.28
C ASN A 105 25.27 5.95 15.78
N SER A 106 24.42 6.85 16.28
CA SER A 106 23.04 7.04 15.89
C SER A 106 22.88 8.32 15.09
N SER A 107 22.33 8.23 13.87
CA SER A 107 21.95 9.41 13.09
C SER A 107 20.87 10.22 13.81
N ILE A 108 20.78 11.53 13.51
CA ILE A 108 19.70 12.42 14.00
C ILE A 108 18.33 11.82 13.68
N VAL A 109 18.20 11.26 12.46
CA VAL A 109 17.01 10.57 11.98
C VAL A 109 16.65 9.38 12.88
N MET A 110 17.64 8.57 13.30
CA MET A 110 17.42 7.45 14.22
C MET A 110 16.96 7.90 15.61
N LYS A 111 17.54 8.98 16.15
CA LYS A 111 17.08 9.57 17.43
C LYS A 111 15.66 10.12 17.32
N LEU A 112 15.32 10.72 16.18
CA LEU A 112 13.99 11.26 15.91
C LEU A 112 12.95 10.13 15.77
N TYR A 113 13.30 9.00 15.17
CA TYR A 113 12.46 7.79 15.13
C TYR A 113 12.28 7.17 16.52
N ASN A 114 13.34 7.06 17.33
CA ASN A 114 13.21 6.61 18.73
C ASN A 114 12.28 7.54 19.53
N MET A 115 12.38 8.86 19.33
CA MET A 115 11.47 9.81 19.96
C MET A 115 10.03 9.68 19.48
N ARG A 116 9.79 9.34 18.20
CA ARG A 116 8.44 9.17 17.63
C ARG A 116 7.63 8.13 18.38
N THR A 117 8.25 7.04 18.83
CA THR A 117 7.59 6.00 19.63
C THR A 117 7.04 6.55 20.95
N HIS A 118 7.68 7.55 21.54
CA HIS A 118 7.22 8.23 22.75
C HIS A 118 6.23 9.37 22.49
N LEU A 119 6.02 9.75 21.22
CA LEU A 119 5.11 10.84 20.84
C LEU A 119 3.72 10.35 20.37
N ASP A 120 3.51 9.04 20.23
CA ASP A 120 2.20 8.47 19.92
C ASP A 120 1.35 8.40 21.21
N PRO A 121 0.23 9.14 21.33
CA PRO A 121 -0.59 9.12 22.54
C PRO A 121 -1.13 7.72 22.88
N LYS A 122 -1.23 6.81 21.89
CA LYS A 122 -1.66 5.43 22.10
C LYS A 122 -0.60 4.56 22.80
N THR A 123 0.66 5.01 22.87
CA THR A 123 1.76 4.32 23.56
C THR A 123 2.09 4.95 24.91
N TRP A 124 1.31 5.93 25.39
CA TRP A 124 1.56 6.61 26.66
C TRP A 124 1.07 5.83 27.88
N LEU A 125 0.05 4.99 27.71
CA LEU A 125 -0.54 4.20 28.80
C LEU A 125 -0.75 2.75 28.33
N PRO A 126 -0.23 1.75 29.07
CA PRO A 126 -0.52 0.35 28.80
C PRO A 126 -2.04 0.05 28.86
N PRO A 127 -2.52 -0.98 28.14
CA PRO A 127 -1.72 -1.99 27.45
C PRO A 127 -1.58 -1.74 25.93
N TYR A 128 -0.38 -1.98 25.40
CA TYR A 128 -0.03 -1.78 23.99
C TYR A 128 -0.45 -2.96 23.12
N TYR A 129 -0.51 -2.76 21.80
CA TYR A 129 -0.58 -3.87 20.86
C TYR A 129 0.72 -4.66 20.90
N SER A 130 0.61 -5.98 20.90
CA SER A 130 1.76 -6.86 20.72
C SER A 130 1.61 -7.65 19.42
N ARG A 131 2.76 -8.04 18.87
CA ARG A 131 2.88 -8.70 17.58
C ARG A 131 3.74 -9.94 17.74
N ALA A 132 3.18 -11.09 17.39
CA ALA A 132 3.88 -12.35 17.24
C ALA A 132 4.11 -12.67 15.76
N LEU A 133 5.15 -13.43 15.43
CA LEU A 133 5.50 -13.81 14.05
C LEU A 133 5.52 -15.32 13.89
N LEU A 134 5.12 -15.81 12.70
CA LEU A 134 5.28 -17.18 12.24
C LEU A 134 6.00 -17.15 10.88
N ILE A 135 7.11 -17.89 10.76
CA ILE A 135 8.11 -17.72 9.68
C ILE A 135 8.47 -19.11 9.11
N ASP A 136 8.18 -19.35 7.82
CA ASP A 136 8.31 -20.67 7.11
C ASP A 136 7.63 -21.83 7.86
N SER A 137 6.71 -21.56 8.79
CA SER A 137 6.14 -22.53 9.75
C SER A 137 7.15 -23.27 10.66
N ARG A 138 8.45 -22.95 10.55
CA ARG A 138 9.55 -23.54 11.31
C ARG A 138 10.03 -22.65 12.44
N HIS A 139 9.84 -21.35 12.34
CA HIS A 139 10.27 -20.42 13.37
C HIS A 139 9.11 -19.53 13.77
N TYR A 140 9.09 -19.11 15.03
CA TYR A 140 8.16 -18.10 15.48
C TYR A 140 8.82 -17.12 16.45
N MET A 141 8.24 -15.93 16.52
CA MET A 141 8.52 -14.94 17.53
C MET A 141 7.27 -14.81 18.40
N THR A 142 7.43 -14.99 19.71
CA THR A 142 6.32 -14.84 20.68
C THR A 142 5.92 -13.38 20.84
N PHE A 143 4.82 -13.14 21.56
CA PHE A 143 4.38 -11.78 21.89
C PHE A 143 5.40 -10.99 22.71
N ASP A 144 6.19 -11.66 23.55
CA ASP A 144 7.21 -11.03 24.39
C ASP A 144 8.62 -11.14 23.74
N GLN A 145 8.67 -11.25 22.42
CA GLN A 145 9.86 -11.16 21.55
C GLN A 145 10.89 -12.29 21.72
N ARG A 146 10.45 -13.48 22.14
CA ARG A 146 11.31 -14.67 22.17
C ARG A 146 11.26 -15.40 20.83
N TYR A 147 12.43 -15.78 20.33
CA TYR A 147 12.57 -16.57 19.12
C TYR A 147 12.65 -18.05 19.43
N VAL A 148 11.91 -18.85 18.68
CA VAL A 148 11.89 -20.31 18.86
C VAL A 148 11.80 -21.01 17.52
N GLY A 149 12.71 -21.97 17.30
CA GLY A 149 12.66 -22.89 16.19
C GLY A 149 11.87 -24.16 16.54
N LEU A 150 10.92 -24.52 15.68
CA LEU A 150 10.24 -25.79 15.61
C LEU A 150 11.06 -26.73 14.72
N ASN A 151 11.73 -27.72 15.33
CA ASN A 151 12.48 -28.76 14.61
C ASN A 151 11.52 -29.79 13.98
N LEU A 152 10.73 -29.34 12.99
CA LEU A 152 9.77 -30.16 12.26
C LEU A 152 10.40 -30.69 10.98
N ASN A 153 10.58 -32.02 10.89
CA ASN A 153 10.96 -32.71 9.66
C ASN A 153 9.71 -33.00 8.81
N PHE A 154 9.37 -32.06 7.91
CA PHE A 154 8.20 -32.15 7.03
C PHE A 154 8.20 -33.41 6.14
N ASP A 155 9.35 -33.76 5.56
CA ASP A 155 9.49 -34.94 4.68
C ASP A 155 9.20 -36.26 5.41
N GLU A 156 9.48 -36.31 6.71
CA GLU A 156 9.24 -37.51 7.53
C GLU A 156 7.79 -37.58 8.05
N LEU A 157 7.20 -36.44 8.38
CA LEU A 157 5.77 -36.32 8.73
C LEU A 157 4.87 -36.82 7.59
N GLY A 158 5.35 -36.70 6.35
CA GLY A 158 4.61 -37.12 5.17
C GLY A 158 4.67 -38.59 4.77
N ASN A 159 5.71 -39.31 5.20
CA ASN A 159 5.96 -40.70 4.80
C ASN A 159 5.18 -41.76 5.63
N GLY A 160 4.06 -41.37 6.24
CA GLY A 160 3.10 -42.31 6.84
C GLY A 160 3.51 -42.98 8.16
N ARG A 161 4.59 -42.52 8.82
CA ARG A 161 5.04 -43.05 10.12
C ARG A 161 4.54 -42.29 11.35
N SER A 162 3.92 -41.12 11.15
CA SER A 162 3.31 -40.30 12.21
C SER A 162 1.87 -39.96 11.84
N THR A 163 1.01 -39.75 12.84
CA THR A 163 -0.40 -39.41 12.62
C THR A 163 -0.50 -38.19 11.70
N SER A 164 -1.13 -38.36 10.54
CA SER A 164 -1.41 -37.32 9.52
C SER A 164 -2.36 -36.20 9.98
N GLN A 165 -2.46 -36.01 11.29
CA GLN A 165 -3.38 -35.10 11.97
C GLN A 165 -2.68 -34.45 13.18
N CYS A 166 -1.41 -34.06 13.06
CA CYS A 166 -0.74 -33.28 14.10
C CYS A 166 -1.12 -31.79 13.96
N SER A 167 -1.40 -31.11 15.08
CA SER A 167 -1.62 -29.66 15.11
C SER A 167 -1.09 -29.07 16.40
N TYR A 168 -0.51 -27.87 16.30
CA TYR A 168 -0.02 -27.08 17.43
C TYR A 168 -0.92 -25.89 17.71
N LEU A 169 -1.16 -25.61 18.99
CA LEU A 169 -1.85 -24.41 19.43
C LEU A 169 -0.87 -23.24 19.48
N LEU A 170 -1.01 -22.29 18.55
CA LEU A 170 -0.17 -21.09 18.51
C LEU A 170 -0.62 -20.06 19.54
N ALA A 171 -1.90 -19.70 19.52
CA ALA A 171 -2.49 -18.79 20.50
C ALA A 171 -3.98 -19.04 20.64
N HIS A 172 -4.50 -18.92 21.86
CA HIS A 172 -5.93 -18.96 22.14
C HIS A 172 -6.29 -17.96 23.23
N ASP A 173 -7.42 -17.28 23.07
CA ASP A 173 -8.02 -16.46 24.13
C ASP A 173 -8.77 -17.35 25.12
N PHE A 174 -8.14 -17.63 26.26
CA PHE A 174 -8.72 -18.47 27.31
C PHE A 174 -9.81 -17.76 28.13
N PHE A 175 -9.99 -16.45 27.95
CA PHE A 175 -10.97 -15.67 28.70
C PHE A 175 -12.32 -15.60 27.97
N LYS A 176 -12.37 -15.00 26.77
CA LYS A 176 -13.62 -14.85 25.99
C LYS A 176 -13.76 -15.83 24.83
N ARG A 177 -12.68 -16.52 24.46
CA ARG A 177 -12.61 -17.41 23.28
C ARG A 177 -12.90 -16.67 21.98
N ASN A 178 -12.43 -15.43 21.88
CA ASN A 178 -12.60 -14.60 20.68
C ASN A 178 -11.78 -15.14 19.49
N PHE A 179 -10.60 -15.72 19.76
CA PHE A 179 -9.78 -16.31 18.71
C PHE A 179 -9.05 -17.60 19.13
N THR A 180 -8.72 -18.40 18.11
CA THR A 180 -7.83 -19.55 18.20
C THR A 180 -6.98 -19.62 16.93
N LEU A 181 -5.67 -19.71 17.07
CA LEU A 181 -4.71 -19.86 15.98
C LEU A 181 -4.01 -21.22 16.10
N LEU A 182 -4.08 -22.02 15.04
CA LEU A 182 -3.56 -23.39 14.98
C LEU A 182 -2.63 -23.57 13.78
N LEU A 183 -1.55 -24.29 13.98
CA LEU A 183 -0.63 -24.71 12.91
C LEU A 183 -0.71 -26.22 12.69
N GLU A 184 -1.12 -26.63 11.49
CA GLU A 184 -0.96 -28.00 11.01
C GLU A 184 0.29 -28.07 10.12
N PRO A 185 1.39 -28.68 10.59
CA PRO A 185 2.63 -28.71 9.84
C PRO A 185 2.59 -29.66 8.63
N ALA A 186 1.67 -30.61 8.61
CA ALA A 186 1.49 -31.53 7.49
C ALA A 186 0.00 -31.87 7.35
N SER A 187 -0.61 -31.39 6.26
CA SER A 187 -2.00 -31.62 5.89
C SER A 187 -2.06 -32.02 4.41
N LYS A 188 -3.10 -32.75 3.98
CA LYS A 188 -3.23 -33.10 2.55
C LYS A 188 -3.62 -31.84 1.78
N SER A 189 -2.90 -31.52 0.71
CA SER A 189 -3.27 -30.39 -0.14
C SER A 189 -4.63 -30.65 -0.81
N LEU A 190 -5.48 -29.61 -0.82
CA LEU A 190 -6.77 -29.62 -1.53
C LEU A 190 -6.59 -29.78 -3.05
N ALA A 191 -5.43 -29.42 -3.59
CA ALA A 191 -5.08 -29.53 -5.01
C ALA A 191 -4.67 -30.96 -5.45
N GLY A 192 -4.66 -31.94 -4.55
CA GLY A 192 -4.63 -33.36 -4.89
C GLY A 192 -3.24 -34.01 -5.07
N GLN A 193 -2.14 -33.28 -4.88
CA GLN A 193 -0.79 -33.86 -4.86
C GLN A 193 0.06 -33.24 -3.74
N GLY A 194 0.61 -34.08 -2.86
CA GLY A 194 1.53 -33.66 -1.80
C GLY A 194 0.90 -33.31 -0.46
N LEU A 195 1.77 -32.99 0.50
CA LEU A 195 1.41 -32.46 1.81
C LEU A 195 1.76 -30.99 1.85
N THR A 196 0.88 -30.21 2.45
CA THR A 196 1.03 -28.77 2.65
C THR A 196 1.07 -28.43 4.14
N ARG A 197 1.46 -27.21 4.47
CA ARG A 197 1.30 -26.60 5.79
C ARG A 197 0.04 -25.76 5.81
N LYS A 198 -0.78 -25.93 6.83
CA LYS A 198 -2.06 -25.22 6.94
C LYS A 198 -2.13 -24.44 8.25
N LEU A 199 -2.41 -23.15 8.13
CA LEU A 199 -2.71 -22.27 9.26
C LEU A 199 -4.22 -22.15 9.40
N SER A 200 -4.77 -22.54 10.55
CA SER A 200 -6.21 -22.43 10.82
C SER A 200 -6.45 -21.34 11.85
N PHE A 201 -7.22 -20.33 11.47
CA PHE A 201 -7.57 -19.20 12.30
C PHE A 201 -9.08 -19.18 12.54
N ILE A 202 -9.46 -19.37 13.80
CA ILE A 202 -10.84 -19.24 14.25
C ILE A 202 -10.97 -17.84 14.85
N ALA A 203 -11.70 -16.95 14.18
CA ALA A 203 -11.92 -15.57 14.62
C ALA A 203 -13.42 -15.32 14.80
N ASN A 204 -13.85 -15.00 16.01
CA ASN A 204 -15.25 -14.76 16.36
C ASN A 204 -16.22 -15.82 15.79
N GLY A 205 -15.82 -17.09 15.87
CA GLY A 205 -16.59 -18.25 15.39
C GLY A 205 -16.50 -18.53 13.89
N GLN A 206 -15.79 -17.71 13.11
CA GLN A 206 -15.51 -17.96 11.69
C GLN A 206 -14.21 -18.75 11.55
N LEU A 207 -14.20 -19.82 10.75
CA LEU A 207 -13.00 -20.61 10.45
C LEU A 207 -12.39 -20.16 9.13
N ILE A 208 -11.14 -19.69 9.18
CA ILE A 208 -10.33 -19.34 8.02
C ILE A 208 -9.13 -20.29 7.99
N GLU A 209 -8.97 -21.04 6.90
CA GLU A 209 -7.82 -21.92 6.70
C GLU A 209 -6.96 -21.40 5.54
N ILE A 210 -5.67 -21.25 5.79
CA ILE A 210 -4.68 -20.77 4.82
C ILE A 210 -3.68 -21.88 4.56
N ASP A 211 -3.62 -22.34 3.32
CA ASP A 211 -2.58 -23.22 2.82
C ASP A 211 -1.34 -22.38 2.48
N LEU A 212 -0.27 -22.55 3.25
CA LEU A 212 0.94 -21.72 3.15
C LEU A 212 1.82 -22.09 1.94
N GLU A 213 1.54 -23.20 1.24
CA GLU A 213 2.34 -23.62 0.08
C GLU A 213 1.64 -23.28 -1.24
N THR A 214 0.31 -23.41 -1.29
CA THR A 214 -0.49 -23.16 -2.50
C THR A 214 -1.17 -21.79 -2.50
N ASP A 215 -0.97 -20.99 -1.45
CA ASP A 215 -1.63 -19.70 -1.18
C ASP A 215 -3.17 -19.79 -1.12
N HIS A 216 -3.68 -21.02 -0.97
CA HIS A 216 -5.10 -21.31 -1.02
C HIS A 216 -5.81 -20.96 0.27
N ILE A 217 -6.90 -20.21 0.18
CA ILE A 217 -7.68 -19.78 1.34
C ILE A 217 -9.05 -20.42 1.28
N SER A 218 -9.46 -21.07 2.36
CA SER A 218 -10.82 -21.53 2.55
C SER A 218 -11.47 -20.86 3.76
N ILE A 219 -12.76 -20.53 3.64
CA ILE A 219 -13.51 -19.83 4.68
C ILE A 219 -14.79 -20.60 4.95
N ASN A 220 -14.98 -21.09 6.17
CA ASN A 220 -16.13 -21.89 6.60
C ASN A 220 -16.44 -23.07 5.65
N GLY A 221 -15.40 -23.72 5.12
CA GLY A 221 -15.54 -24.82 4.17
C GLY A 221 -15.82 -24.42 2.72
N ASN A 222 -15.93 -23.12 2.40
CA ASN A 222 -15.88 -22.65 1.01
C ASN A 222 -14.42 -22.60 0.54
N PRO A 223 -14.01 -23.44 -0.43
CA PRO A 223 -12.62 -23.47 -0.90
C PRO A 223 -12.26 -22.30 -1.82
N GLN A 224 -13.21 -21.62 -2.44
CA GLN A 224 -12.92 -20.54 -3.41
C GLN A 224 -13.71 -19.28 -3.06
N PRO A 225 -13.41 -18.60 -1.95
CA PRO A 225 -14.07 -17.35 -1.59
C PRO A 225 -13.63 -16.21 -2.52
N ILE A 226 -14.57 -15.31 -2.85
CA ILE A 226 -14.26 -14.02 -3.45
C ILE A 226 -13.92 -13.04 -2.32
N LEU A 227 -12.77 -12.35 -2.43
CA LEU A 227 -12.33 -11.32 -1.50
C LEU A 227 -12.50 -9.92 -2.11
N PRO A 228 -12.66 -8.85 -1.32
CA PRO A 228 -12.73 -8.83 0.15
C PRO A 228 -14.10 -9.30 0.68
N LEU A 229 -14.17 -9.71 1.94
CA LEU A 229 -15.37 -10.24 2.58
C LEU A 229 -15.47 -9.79 4.04
N LYS A 230 -16.67 -9.37 4.48
CA LYS A 230 -16.98 -9.12 5.90
C LYS A 230 -17.95 -10.19 6.41
N LEU A 231 -17.55 -10.93 7.43
CA LEU A 231 -18.33 -11.98 8.10
C LEU A 231 -18.50 -11.62 9.58
N GLY A 232 -19.66 -11.05 9.93
CA GLY A 232 -19.88 -10.50 11.27
C GLY A 232 -18.83 -9.44 11.59
N ASP A 233 -18.07 -9.67 12.66
CA ASP A 233 -17.02 -8.78 13.15
C ASP A 233 -15.63 -9.08 12.55
N VAL A 234 -15.54 -9.91 11.50
CA VAL A 234 -14.29 -10.28 10.84
C VAL A 234 -14.29 -9.75 9.42
N ASN A 235 -13.27 -8.97 9.08
CA ASN A 235 -13.02 -8.46 7.74
C ASN A 235 -11.79 -9.14 7.14
N ILE A 236 -11.95 -9.73 5.96
CA ILE A 236 -10.95 -10.49 5.23
C ILE A 236 -10.72 -9.80 3.89
N HIS A 237 -9.50 -9.35 3.65
CA HIS A 237 -9.12 -8.74 2.38
C HIS A 237 -7.67 -9.10 2.07
N ARG A 238 -7.29 -8.95 0.81
CA ARG A 238 -5.91 -9.15 0.39
C ARG A 238 -5.47 -7.88 -0.34
N ASP A 239 -4.35 -7.33 0.10
CA ASP A 239 -3.67 -6.22 -0.55
C ASP A 239 -2.37 -6.76 -1.14
N LEU A 240 -2.30 -6.80 -2.48
CA LEU A 240 -1.17 -7.44 -3.17
C LEU A 240 -1.00 -8.89 -2.68
N ASP A 241 0.16 -9.25 -2.12
CA ASP A 241 0.43 -10.59 -1.58
C ASP A 241 0.22 -10.72 -0.06
N VAL A 242 -0.32 -9.69 0.59
CA VAL A 242 -0.64 -9.72 2.03
C VAL A 242 -2.13 -9.99 2.24
N LEU A 243 -2.44 -11.20 2.69
CA LEU A 243 -3.77 -11.54 3.22
C LEU A 243 -3.93 -10.92 4.61
N SER A 244 -5.01 -10.18 4.83
CA SER A 244 -5.31 -9.51 6.09
C SER A 244 -6.68 -9.95 6.61
N ILE A 245 -6.68 -10.51 7.81
CA ILE A 245 -7.87 -10.94 8.54
C ILE A 245 -7.94 -10.10 9.82
N THR A 246 -8.79 -9.09 9.80
CA THR A 246 -8.90 -8.09 10.89
C THR A 246 -10.23 -8.26 11.61
N SER A 247 -10.21 -8.27 12.94
CA SER A 247 -11.43 -8.27 13.74
C SER A 247 -11.77 -6.88 14.27
N ASP A 248 -13.06 -6.56 14.33
CA ASP A 248 -13.58 -5.39 15.04
C ASP A 248 -13.31 -5.49 16.57
N THR A 249 -12.96 -6.69 17.08
CA THR A 249 -12.55 -6.96 18.48
C THR A 249 -11.04 -6.83 18.75
N GLU A 250 -10.35 -6.04 17.94
CA GLU A 250 -8.97 -5.56 18.11
C GLU A 250 -7.86 -6.64 18.08
N PHE A 251 -8.00 -7.64 17.21
CA PHE A 251 -6.88 -8.50 16.80
C PHE A 251 -6.86 -8.63 15.28
N SER A 252 -5.69 -8.90 14.72
CA SER A 252 -5.53 -9.11 13.28
C SER A 252 -4.45 -10.12 12.97
N LEU A 253 -4.71 -10.97 11.98
CA LEU A 253 -3.74 -11.87 11.38
C LEU A 253 -3.43 -11.39 9.97
N HIS A 254 -2.15 -11.19 9.68
CA HIS A 254 -1.68 -10.81 8.37
C HIS A 254 -0.67 -11.85 7.88
N CYS A 255 -0.76 -12.25 6.62
CA CYS A 255 0.12 -13.26 6.03
C CYS A 255 0.62 -12.79 4.66
N ASN A 256 1.92 -12.61 4.55
CA ASN A 256 2.64 -12.54 3.29
C ASN A 256 2.86 -13.97 2.78
N VAL A 257 2.01 -14.38 1.86
CA VAL A 257 2.00 -15.76 1.38
C VAL A 257 3.22 -16.10 0.52
N GLN A 258 3.80 -15.13 -0.18
CA GLN A 258 4.96 -15.35 -1.06
C GLN A 258 6.18 -15.84 -0.28
N PHE A 259 6.30 -15.41 0.98
CA PHE A 259 7.44 -15.69 1.85
C PHE A 259 7.07 -16.50 3.11
N ASP A 260 5.87 -17.09 3.15
CA ASP A 260 5.36 -17.90 4.28
C ASP A 260 5.53 -17.19 5.65
N LEU A 261 5.29 -15.87 5.67
CA LEU A 261 5.45 -15.01 6.83
C LEU A 261 4.08 -14.51 7.29
N CYS A 262 3.67 -14.87 8.49
CA CYS A 262 2.46 -14.33 9.12
C CYS A 262 2.82 -13.56 10.39
N TRP A 263 2.13 -12.45 10.65
CA TRP A 263 2.18 -11.74 11.92
C TRP A 263 0.79 -11.61 12.52
N PHE A 264 0.71 -11.94 13.80
CA PHE A 264 -0.53 -11.87 14.57
C PHE A 264 -0.43 -10.73 15.57
N GLU A 265 -1.28 -9.73 15.39
CA GLU A 265 -1.38 -8.57 16.27
C GLU A 265 -2.57 -8.72 17.20
N VAL A 266 -2.32 -8.47 18.47
CA VAL A 266 -3.33 -8.56 19.51
C VAL A 266 -3.29 -7.29 20.35
N SER A 267 -4.46 -6.71 20.57
CA SER A 267 -4.64 -5.58 21.48
C SER A 267 -4.22 -5.92 22.91
N GLY A 268 -3.73 -4.92 23.62
CA GLY A 268 -3.33 -5.04 25.02
C GLY A 268 -4.46 -5.49 25.96
N TRP A 269 -5.73 -5.41 25.54
CA TRP A 269 -6.86 -5.94 26.33
C TRP A 269 -6.80 -7.47 26.54
N TYR A 270 -5.96 -8.17 25.78
CA TYR A 270 -5.70 -9.60 25.91
C TYR A 270 -4.47 -9.92 26.79
N PHE A 271 -3.85 -8.93 27.43
CA PHE A 271 -2.71 -9.11 28.32
C PHE A 271 -2.96 -10.21 29.37
N GLY A 272 -2.10 -11.24 29.40
CA GLY A 272 -2.20 -12.38 30.31
C GLY A 272 -3.44 -13.27 30.11
N ARG A 273 -4.15 -13.12 28.98
CA ARG A 273 -5.37 -13.90 28.66
C ARG A 273 -5.17 -14.87 27.50
N THR A 274 -4.04 -14.78 26.83
CA THR A 274 -3.66 -15.69 25.76
C THR A 274 -2.75 -16.78 26.29
N ALA A 275 -2.77 -17.96 25.68
CA ALA A 275 -1.69 -18.94 25.85
C ALA A 275 -1.56 -19.83 24.61
N GLY A 276 -0.40 -20.46 24.45
CA GLY A 276 -0.01 -21.26 23.30
C GLY A 276 1.49 -21.13 23.05
N LEU A 277 1.96 -21.61 21.89
CA LEU A 277 3.36 -21.44 21.50
C LEU A 277 3.80 -19.97 21.38
N LEU A 278 2.88 -19.03 21.10
CA LEU A 278 3.17 -17.60 20.98
C LEU A 278 3.22 -16.86 22.33
N GLY A 279 3.05 -17.56 23.45
CA GLY A 279 3.21 -16.98 24.78
C GLY A 279 1.94 -16.51 25.45
N THR A 280 2.12 -15.90 26.63
CA THR A 280 1.01 -15.42 27.46
C THR A 280 0.69 -13.93 27.32
N LEU A 281 1.48 -13.19 26.53
CA LEU A 281 1.31 -11.75 26.31
C LEU A 281 1.30 -11.00 27.65
N ASN A 282 2.25 -11.30 28.53
CA ASN A 282 2.37 -10.65 29.84
C ASN A 282 3.62 -9.77 29.96
N ASN A 283 4.39 -9.62 28.87
CA ASN A 283 5.66 -8.91 28.84
C ASN A 283 6.70 -9.46 29.83
N GLU A 284 6.64 -10.75 30.18
CA GLU A 284 7.60 -11.42 31.07
C GLU A 284 8.41 -12.49 30.31
N PRO A 285 9.59 -12.16 29.80
CA PRO A 285 10.39 -13.10 29.02
C PRO A 285 10.79 -14.38 29.76
N TYR A 286 10.75 -14.39 31.09
CA TYR A 286 11.11 -15.56 31.90
C TYR A 286 10.10 -16.72 31.78
N ASP A 287 8.82 -16.44 31.58
CA ASP A 287 7.76 -17.46 31.59
C ASP A 287 7.28 -17.89 30.20
N GLU A 288 7.98 -17.45 29.16
CA GLU A 288 7.63 -17.73 27.77
C GLU A 288 7.55 -19.22 27.43
N TYR A 289 8.34 -20.05 28.11
CA TYR A 289 8.29 -21.52 27.98
C TYR A 289 7.31 -22.20 28.95
N THR A 290 6.25 -21.50 29.32
CA THR A 290 5.13 -22.08 30.07
C THR A 290 4.44 -23.16 29.25
N MET A 291 4.55 -24.40 29.70
CA MET A 291 3.87 -25.55 29.09
C MET A 291 2.35 -25.47 29.26
N SER A 292 1.61 -26.28 28.51
CA SER A 292 0.15 -26.43 28.66
C SER A 292 -0.29 -26.89 30.06
N SER A 293 0.63 -27.45 30.86
CA SER A 293 0.43 -27.80 32.27
C SER A 293 0.56 -26.62 33.25
N GLY A 294 1.01 -25.45 32.78
CA GLY A 294 1.32 -24.28 33.60
C GLY A 294 2.71 -24.28 34.24
N VAL A 295 3.57 -25.26 33.89
CA VAL A 295 4.95 -25.33 34.38
C VAL A 295 5.91 -24.76 33.35
N ILE A 296 6.87 -23.93 33.80
CA ILE A 296 7.92 -23.37 32.94
C ILE A 296 8.96 -24.45 32.67
N SER A 297 9.23 -24.71 31.39
CA SER A 297 10.25 -25.67 30.95
C SER A 297 11.55 -24.95 30.56
N ASN A 298 12.70 -25.57 30.85
CA ASN A 298 13.99 -25.13 30.32
C ASN A 298 14.32 -25.78 28.96
N GLU A 299 13.56 -26.81 28.57
CA GLU A 299 13.73 -27.52 27.31
C GLU A 299 12.65 -27.10 26.32
N THR A 300 13.07 -26.54 25.18
CA THR A 300 12.18 -26.10 24.09
C THR A 300 11.31 -27.23 23.57
N GLN A 301 11.83 -28.47 23.50
CA GLN A 301 11.08 -29.62 22.99
C GLN A 301 9.89 -29.97 23.88
N LEU A 302 10.09 -30.07 25.20
CA LEU A 302 9.02 -30.32 26.16
C LEU A 302 7.96 -29.23 26.11
N PHE A 303 8.39 -27.97 25.97
CA PHE A 303 7.49 -26.85 25.76
C PHE A 303 6.66 -27.01 24.49
N THR A 304 7.29 -27.24 23.33
CA THR A 304 6.59 -27.35 22.06
C THR A 304 5.64 -28.54 22.00
N ASP A 305 6.05 -29.68 22.56
CA ASP A 305 5.25 -30.90 22.58
C ASP A 305 4.02 -30.75 23.48
N SER A 306 4.14 -29.99 24.59
CA SER A 306 3.03 -29.76 25.51
C SER A 306 1.85 -29.02 24.85
N TRP A 307 2.12 -28.19 23.83
CA TRP A 307 1.12 -27.42 23.09
C TRP A 307 0.60 -28.13 21.84
N SER A 308 0.94 -29.41 21.66
CA SER A 308 0.36 -30.25 20.61
C SER A 308 -1.03 -30.77 21.00
N LEU A 309 -2.03 -30.60 20.12
CA LEU A 309 -3.41 -31.06 20.37
C LEU A 309 -3.59 -32.56 20.08
N LYS A 310 -2.72 -33.11 19.24
CA LYS A 310 -2.59 -34.53 18.91
C LYS A 310 -1.10 -34.86 18.92
N GLN A 311 -0.70 -36.05 19.37
CA GLN A 311 0.71 -36.41 19.58
C GLN A 311 1.58 -36.15 18.34
N CYS A 312 2.22 -34.99 18.32
CA CYS A 312 3.19 -34.60 17.32
C CYS A 312 4.55 -35.13 17.78
N ARG A 313 5.01 -36.26 17.22
CA ARG A 313 6.36 -36.73 17.53
C ARG A 313 7.39 -35.90 16.76
N GLN A 314 8.16 -35.09 17.46
CA GLN A 314 9.38 -34.48 16.92
C GLN A 314 10.51 -35.52 16.89
N ASN A 315 11.21 -35.66 15.77
CA ASN A 315 12.39 -36.50 15.67
C ASN A 315 13.66 -35.67 15.93
N LYS A 316 14.58 -36.21 16.73
CA LYS A 316 15.81 -35.55 17.22
C LYS A 316 16.95 -35.42 16.20
N LEU A 317 16.69 -35.51 14.90
CA LEU A 317 17.74 -35.50 13.88
C LEU A 317 17.56 -34.34 12.91
N ALA A 318 18.09 -33.17 13.30
CA ALA A 318 18.53 -32.21 12.31
C ALA A 318 19.93 -32.65 11.85
N GLN A 319 20.04 -33.15 10.62
CA GLN A 319 21.36 -33.30 10.00
C GLN A 319 21.91 -31.89 9.76
N THR A 320 23.11 -31.61 10.27
CA THR A 320 23.84 -30.39 9.96
C THR A 320 24.18 -30.42 8.47
N GLN A 321 23.44 -29.67 7.67
CA GLN A 321 23.79 -29.47 6.26
C GLN A 321 24.80 -28.33 6.17
N GLU A 322 25.78 -28.48 5.29
CA GLU A 322 26.71 -27.38 4.98
C GLU A 322 25.93 -26.23 4.34
N VAL A 323 26.03 -25.04 4.93
CA VAL A 323 25.39 -23.83 4.43
C VAL A 323 26.08 -23.43 3.13
N SER A 324 25.30 -23.19 2.07
CA SER A 324 25.85 -22.73 0.79
C SER A 324 26.45 -21.33 0.94
N GLN A 325 27.48 -21.03 0.16
CA GLN A 325 28.12 -19.73 0.19
C GLN A 325 27.15 -18.60 -0.19
N GLU A 326 26.23 -18.85 -1.13
CA GLU A 326 25.17 -17.91 -1.53
C GLU A 326 24.26 -17.53 -0.36
N VAL A 327 23.79 -18.51 0.43
CA VAL A 327 22.97 -18.26 1.62
C VAL A 327 23.78 -17.49 2.67
N SER A 328 25.04 -17.89 2.88
CA SER A 328 25.92 -17.24 3.84
C SER A 328 26.15 -15.77 3.52
N ASP A 329 26.41 -15.47 2.24
CA ASP A 329 26.66 -14.12 1.75
C ASP A 329 25.39 -13.26 1.84
N ALA A 330 24.23 -13.82 1.47
CA ALA A 330 22.94 -13.13 1.60
C ALA A 330 22.60 -12.78 3.06
N CYS A 331 22.68 -13.75 3.97
CA CYS A 331 22.39 -13.52 5.39
C CYS A 331 23.37 -12.54 6.04
N THR A 332 24.66 -12.60 5.68
CA THR A 332 25.67 -11.62 6.13
C THR A 332 25.34 -10.22 5.60
N SER A 333 25.00 -10.12 4.31
CA SER A 333 24.58 -8.87 3.69
C SER A 333 23.36 -8.28 4.37
N PHE A 334 22.35 -9.08 4.69
CA PHE A 334 21.13 -8.59 5.32
C PHE A 334 21.41 -8.03 6.72
N PHE A 335 21.97 -8.83 7.61
CA PHE A 335 21.96 -8.53 9.05
C PHE A 335 23.24 -7.87 9.58
N ARG A 336 24.37 -7.98 8.87
CA ARG A 336 25.67 -7.47 9.36
C ARG A 336 26.18 -6.24 8.62
N THR A 337 26.05 -6.21 7.29
CA THR A 337 26.66 -5.14 6.47
C THR A 337 25.66 -4.27 5.70
N GLY A 338 24.42 -4.71 5.54
CA GLY A 338 23.40 -4.04 4.74
C GLY A 338 22.44 -3.18 5.54
N ILE A 339 21.36 -2.75 4.87
CA ILE A 339 20.41 -1.78 5.40
C ILE A 339 19.68 -2.25 6.67
N LEU A 340 19.56 -3.58 6.87
CA LEU A 340 18.90 -4.12 8.06
C LEU A 340 19.73 -3.96 9.34
N ALA A 341 21.06 -3.78 9.22
CA ALA A 341 21.91 -3.53 10.38
C ALA A 341 21.52 -2.24 11.15
N THR A 342 20.80 -1.31 10.53
CA THR A 342 20.36 -0.06 11.18
C THR A 342 19.39 -0.25 12.35
N CYS A 343 18.59 -1.33 12.35
CA CYS A 343 17.66 -1.65 13.43
C CYS A 343 18.35 -2.38 14.62
N SER A 344 19.61 -2.80 14.46
CA SER A 344 20.35 -3.57 15.49
C SER A 344 20.50 -2.84 16.83
N ALA A 345 20.33 -1.51 16.84
CA ALA A 345 20.36 -0.70 18.05
C ALA A 345 19.13 -0.90 18.96
N VAL A 346 18.03 -1.43 18.43
CA VAL A 346 16.76 -1.61 19.15
C VAL A 346 16.33 -3.08 19.19
N LEU A 347 16.72 -3.88 18.21
CA LEU A 347 16.37 -5.30 18.10
C LEU A 347 17.62 -6.14 17.80
N ASP A 348 17.85 -7.21 18.56
CA ASP A 348 18.99 -8.11 18.32
C ASP A 348 18.81 -8.86 16.98
N PRO A 349 19.73 -8.70 16.00
CA PRO A 349 19.64 -9.37 14.72
C PRO A 349 20.10 -10.84 14.76
N THR A 350 20.76 -11.30 15.83
CA THR A 350 21.35 -12.65 15.89
C THR A 350 20.33 -13.78 15.64
N PRO A 351 19.14 -13.80 16.26
CA PRO A 351 18.15 -14.85 16.01
C PRO A 351 17.67 -14.89 14.55
N PHE A 352 17.52 -13.74 13.91
CA PHE A 352 17.12 -13.66 12.50
C PHE A 352 18.23 -14.09 11.54
N TYR A 353 19.48 -13.79 11.88
CA TYR A 353 20.63 -14.28 11.13
C TYR A 353 20.73 -15.80 11.17
N GLU A 354 20.57 -16.42 12.35
CA GLU A 354 20.55 -17.87 12.50
C GLU A 354 19.38 -18.51 11.74
N MET A 355 18.20 -17.91 11.85
CA MET A 355 17.02 -18.30 11.08
C MET A 355 17.24 -18.19 9.57
N CYS A 356 17.92 -17.14 9.11
CA CYS A 356 18.25 -16.96 7.69
C CYS A 356 19.13 -18.10 7.17
N MET A 357 20.14 -18.52 7.94
CA MET A 357 21.00 -19.65 7.57
C MET A 357 20.23 -20.97 7.53
N ASP A 358 19.33 -21.18 8.48
CA ASP A 358 18.50 -22.39 8.56
C ASP A 358 17.50 -22.47 7.40
N LEU A 359 16.73 -21.39 7.19
CA LEU A 359 15.68 -21.32 6.20
C LEU A 359 16.21 -21.22 4.77
N GLY A 360 17.34 -20.54 4.56
CA GLY A 360 17.96 -20.39 3.25
C GLY A 360 18.30 -21.72 2.58
N MET A 361 18.61 -22.76 3.38
CA MET A 361 18.89 -24.11 2.88
C MET A 361 17.65 -25.00 2.76
N LYS A 362 16.63 -24.77 3.62
CA LYS A 362 15.51 -25.69 3.81
C LYS A 362 14.21 -25.28 3.12
N SER A 363 14.08 -24.01 2.73
CA SER A 363 12.85 -23.49 2.12
C SER A 363 12.84 -23.77 0.61
N PRO A 364 11.71 -24.19 0.03
CA PRO A 364 11.59 -24.31 -1.42
C PRO A 364 11.74 -22.94 -2.10
N PRO A 365 12.18 -22.89 -3.37
CA PRO A 365 12.24 -21.63 -4.11
C PRO A 365 10.82 -21.07 -4.30
N ILE A 366 10.69 -19.73 -4.38
CA ILE A 366 9.40 -19.04 -4.59
C ILE A 366 8.71 -19.59 -5.85
N ARG A 367 9.47 -19.70 -6.94
CA ARG A 367 9.09 -20.35 -8.21
C ARG A 367 10.31 -21.02 -8.79
N LYS A 368 10.11 -22.03 -9.64
CA LYS A 368 11.21 -22.70 -10.34
C LYS A 368 12.02 -21.66 -11.15
N GLY A 369 13.31 -21.50 -10.80
CA GLY A 369 14.21 -20.55 -11.45
C GLY A 369 14.15 -19.11 -10.94
N HIS A 370 13.40 -18.83 -9.86
CA HIS A 370 13.43 -17.52 -9.22
C HIS A 370 14.80 -17.30 -8.52
N PRO A 371 15.49 -16.15 -8.70
CA PRO A 371 16.83 -15.93 -8.15
C PRO A 371 16.87 -15.72 -6.63
N ALA A 372 15.82 -15.14 -6.02
CA ALA A 372 15.81 -14.93 -4.58
C ALA A 372 15.74 -16.24 -3.79
N VAL A 373 16.53 -16.32 -2.71
CA VAL A 373 16.48 -17.40 -1.72
C VAL A 373 15.28 -17.15 -0.78
N LYS A 374 14.15 -17.84 -1.02
CA LYS A 374 12.88 -17.65 -0.29
C LYS A 374 13.08 -17.58 1.23
N GLY A 375 13.77 -18.57 1.81
CA GLY A 375 13.94 -18.67 3.26
C GLY A 375 14.79 -17.55 3.88
N ALA A 376 15.85 -17.14 3.19
CA ALA A 376 16.68 -16.01 3.64
C ALA A 376 15.87 -14.69 3.60
N CYS A 377 15.07 -14.50 2.54
CA CYS A 377 14.18 -13.36 2.40
C CYS A 377 13.02 -13.36 3.40
N ALA A 378 12.49 -14.53 3.76
CA ALA A 378 11.48 -14.65 4.81
C ALA A 378 12.03 -14.17 6.17
N ALA A 379 13.26 -14.55 6.52
CA ALA A 379 13.92 -14.06 7.74
C ALA A 379 14.18 -12.54 7.69
N ALA A 380 14.60 -12.00 6.55
CA ALA A 380 14.79 -10.57 6.35
C ALA A 380 13.48 -9.78 6.52
N LEU A 381 12.39 -10.25 5.90
CA LEU A 381 11.05 -9.66 6.02
C LEU A 381 10.51 -9.77 7.46
N ALA A 382 10.74 -10.89 8.15
CA ALA A 382 10.35 -11.03 9.56
C ALA A 382 11.05 -9.99 10.45
N TYR A 383 12.33 -9.73 10.21
CA TYR A 383 13.08 -8.69 10.91
C TYR A 383 12.55 -7.29 10.59
N ILE A 384 12.24 -7.01 9.31
CA ILE A 384 11.59 -5.77 8.89
C ILE A 384 10.25 -5.57 9.61
N GLU A 385 9.43 -6.61 9.73
CA GLU A 385 8.15 -6.54 10.43
C GLU A 385 8.31 -6.31 11.94
N ALA A 386 9.31 -6.92 12.57
CA ALA A 386 9.64 -6.68 13.97
C ALA A 386 10.14 -5.24 14.21
N CYS A 387 11.02 -4.73 13.35
CA CYS A 387 11.51 -3.36 13.40
C CYS A 387 10.41 -2.32 13.12
N THR A 388 9.51 -2.63 12.19
CA THR A 388 8.36 -1.78 11.86
C THR A 388 7.38 -1.68 13.03
N ALA A 389 7.19 -2.77 13.79
CA ALA A 389 6.41 -2.74 15.04
C ALA A 389 7.03 -1.77 16.07
N LEU A 390 8.37 -1.69 16.11
CA LEU A 390 9.14 -0.74 16.91
C LEU A 390 9.27 0.67 16.28
N LYS A 391 8.51 0.94 15.21
CA LYS A 391 8.46 2.21 14.47
C LYS A 391 9.78 2.61 13.77
N VAL A 392 10.65 1.65 13.52
CA VAL A 392 11.86 1.83 12.70
C VAL A 392 11.53 1.41 11.26
N PRO A 393 11.41 2.35 10.30
CA PRO A 393 11.11 2.00 8.92
C PRO A 393 12.32 1.34 8.27
N MET A 394 12.11 0.16 7.69
CA MET A 394 13.15 -0.60 7.01
C MET A 394 12.72 -0.85 5.57
N ARG A 395 13.68 -0.99 4.65
CA ARG A 395 13.40 -1.39 3.26
C ARG A 395 13.81 -2.84 3.01
N VAL A 396 13.02 -3.55 2.22
CA VAL A 396 13.34 -4.90 1.75
C VAL A 396 14.68 -4.90 1.01
N PRO A 397 15.58 -5.87 1.27
CA PRO A 397 16.83 -5.99 0.52
C PRO A 397 16.57 -6.26 -0.97
N SER A 398 17.37 -5.65 -1.85
CA SER A 398 17.23 -5.82 -3.30
C SER A 398 17.44 -7.27 -3.75
N GLN A 399 18.18 -8.08 -2.99
CA GLN A 399 18.35 -9.52 -3.23
C GLN A 399 17.08 -10.34 -2.99
N CYS A 400 16.00 -9.73 -2.50
CA CYS A 400 14.69 -10.35 -2.35
C CYS A 400 13.68 -9.86 -3.40
N VAL A 401 14.08 -8.92 -4.24
CA VAL A 401 13.21 -8.25 -5.21
C VAL A 401 13.69 -8.53 -6.62
N PHE A 402 12.89 -9.30 -7.36
CA PHE A 402 13.14 -9.59 -8.76
C PHE A 402 11.87 -9.48 -9.57
N CYS A 403 11.93 -8.71 -10.65
CA CYS A 403 10.80 -8.57 -11.57
C CYS A 403 10.92 -9.59 -12.70
N GLN A 404 9.79 -10.25 -13.01
CA GLN A 404 9.72 -11.20 -14.10
C GLN A 404 9.44 -10.49 -15.42
N LEU A 405 10.24 -10.78 -16.45
CA LEU A 405 10.05 -10.29 -17.81
C LEU A 405 9.13 -11.21 -18.61
N SER A 406 8.66 -10.72 -19.77
CA SER A 406 7.77 -11.45 -20.68
C SER A 406 8.37 -12.75 -21.23
N ASN A 407 9.70 -12.83 -21.31
CA ASN A 407 10.46 -14.02 -21.72
C ASN A 407 10.65 -15.06 -20.59
N GLY A 408 10.20 -14.76 -19.37
CA GLY A 408 10.36 -15.60 -18.19
C GLY A 408 11.66 -15.42 -17.41
N SER A 409 12.59 -14.55 -17.85
CA SER A 409 13.78 -14.20 -17.07
C SER A 409 13.47 -13.19 -15.96
N TYR A 410 14.38 -13.02 -15.02
CA TYR A 410 14.26 -12.12 -13.88
C TYR A 410 15.31 -11.02 -13.93
N VAL A 411 14.94 -9.82 -13.51
CA VAL A 411 15.85 -8.68 -13.31
C VAL A 411 15.79 -8.18 -11.87
N PRO A 412 16.92 -7.77 -11.27
CA PRO A 412 16.94 -7.25 -9.91
C PRO A 412 16.34 -5.84 -9.82
N GLU A 413 15.96 -5.44 -8.61
CA GLU A 413 15.51 -4.06 -8.30
C GLU A 413 16.51 -3.00 -8.79
N GLY A 414 16.00 -1.87 -9.29
CA GLY A 414 16.79 -0.75 -9.79
C GLY A 414 17.37 -0.94 -11.20
N THR A 415 17.04 -2.06 -11.87
CA THR A 415 17.41 -2.26 -13.27
C THR A 415 16.47 -1.46 -14.17
N PHE A 416 17.04 -0.61 -15.02
CA PHE A 416 16.32 0.09 -16.09
C PHE A 416 16.38 -0.71 -17.39
N MET A 417 15.26 -0.76 -18.10
CA MET A 417 15.13 -1.41 -19.39
C MET A 417 14.35 -0.53 -20.36
N GLU A 418 14.80 -0.44 -21.60
CA GLU A 418 14.06 0.24 -22.66
C GLU A 418 13.25 -0.77 -23.45
N LEU A 419 11.95 -0.54 -23.56
CA LEU A 419 11.06 -1.32 -24.42
C LEU A 419 10.71 -0.47 -25.63
N SER A 420 11.03 -0.97 -26.83
CA SER A 420 10.73 -0.28 -28.08
C SER A 420 10.20 -1.21 -29.17
N GLY A 421 9.31 -0.69 -30.01
CA GLY A 421 8.82 -1.37 -31.21
C GLY A 421 8.17 -2.74 -30.94
N PRO A 422 8.67 -3.86 -31.50
CA PRO A 422 8.01 -5.17 -31.47
C PRO A 422 8.03 -5.86 -30.10
N GLU A 423 8.86 -5.40 -29.16
CA GLU A 423 8.97 -5.97 -27.80
C GLU A 423 7.79 -5.58 -26.91
N ILE A 424 7.06 -4.52 -27.29
CA ILE A 424 5.92 -4.03 -26.55
C ILE A 424 4.69 -4.91 -26.84
N PRO A 425 4.10 -5.57 -25.82
CA PRO A 425 2.93 -6.40 -26.02
C PRO A 425 1.75 -5.53 -26.46
N LYS A 426 1.12 -5.87 -27.60
CA LYS A 426 -0.16 -5.28 -28.02
C LYS A 426 -1.31 -5.82 -27.17
N SER A 427 -1.34 -5.38 -25.92
CA SER A 427 -2.27 -5.84 -24.89
C SER A 427 -2.67 -4.69 -23.97
N SER A 428 -3.85 -4.80 -23.36
CA SER A 428 -4.32 -3.84 -22.37
C SER A 428 -4.75 -4.53 -21.07
N ASP A 429 -4.38 -3.88 -19.96
CA ASP A 429 -4.84 -4.20 -18.63
C ASP A 429 -5.94 -3.22 -18.25
N VAL A 430 -7.17 -3.71 -18.17
CA VAL A 430 -8.36 -2.88 -17.93
C VAL A 430 -8.80 -3.01 -16.49
N VAL A 431 -8.87 -1.90 -15.76
CA VAL A 431 -9.29 -1.88 -14.35
C VAL A 431 -10.60 -1.13 -14.22
N PHE A 432 -11.65 -1.82 -13.77
CA PHE A 432 -12.92 -1.18 -13.42
C PHE A 432 -12.86 -0.70 -11.97
N ILE A 433 -12.96 0.61 -11.75
CA ILE A 433 -12.99 1.22 -10.42
C ILE A 433 -14.44 1.57 -10.12
N VAL A 434 -15.06 0.90 -9.15
CA VAL A 434 -16.49 0.98 -8.88
C VAL A 434 -16.74 1.64 -7.53
N GLU A 435 -17.47 2.76 -7.53
CA GLU A 435 -17.96 3.33 -6.28
C GLU A 435 -19.16 2.51 -5.77
N ALA A 436 -19.00 1.86 -4.61
CA ALA A 436 -19.94 0.92 -4.00
C ALA A 436 -21.12 1.63 -3.30
N LYS A 437 -21.80 2.50 -4.03
CA LYS A 437 -23.00 3.23 -3.61
C LYS A 437 -24.24 2.80 -4.39
N GLU A 438 -25.40 3.22 -3.92
CA GLU A 438 -26.70 2.82 -4.47
C GLU A 438 -26.83 3.06 -5.99
N CYS A 439 -26.18 4.09 -6.54
CA CYS A 439 -26.20 4.36 -7.97
C CYS A 439 -25.62 3.21 -8.83
N ASN A 440 -24.73 2.41 -8.25
CA ASN A 440 -24.14 1.21 -8.85
C ASN A 440 -24.73 -0.08 -8.26
N ALA A 441 -25.90 -0.04 -7.63
CA ALA A 441 -26.56 -1.25 -7.15
C ALA A 441 -26.93 -2.16 -8.33
N ASN A 442 -26.69 -3.46 -8.17
CA ASN A 442 -27.03 -4.49 -9.14
C ASN A 442 -26.48 -4.24 -10.57
N LEU A 443 -25.22 -3.81 -10.72
CA LEU A 443 -24.60 -3.43 -12.01
C LEU A 443 -24.90 -4.38 -13.18
N LYS A 444 -24.97 -5.70 -12.92
CA LYS A 444 -25.28 -6.73 -13.91
C LYS A 444 -26.67 -6.53 -14.53
N THR A 445 -27.67 -6.20 -13.72
CA THR A 445 -29.07 -6.08 -14.17
C THR A 445 -29.48 -4.63 -14.43
N SER A 446 -29.07 -3.69 -13.57
CA SER A 446 -29.46 -2.28 -13.65
C SER A 446 -28.76 -1.53 -14.77
N LYS A 447 -27.44 -1.67 -14.90
CA LYS A 447 -26.61 -0.98 -15.91
C LYS A 447 -26.15 -1.89 -17.05
N ASN A 448 -26.56 -3.17 -17.06
CA ASN A 448 -26.13 -4.16 -18.06
C ASN A 448 -24.61 -4.12 -18.32
N ILE A 449 -23.80 -3.98 -17.26
CA ILE A 449 -22.36 -3.68 -17.36
C ILE A 449 -21.60 -4.70 -18.23
N MET A 450 -22.06 -5.96 -18.23
CA MET A 450 -21.48 -7.02 -19.07
C MET A 450 -21.60 -6.73 -20.57
N THR A 451 -22.58 -5.94 -21.01
CA THR A 451 -22.66 -5.47 -22.40
C THR A 451 -21.50 -4.52 -22.71
N VAL A 452 -21.14 -3.65 -21.78
CA VAL A 452 -19.98 -2.76 -21.90
C VAL A 452 -18.69 -3.56 -21.95
N VAL A 453 -18.51 -4.53 -21.04
CA VAL A 453 -17.36 -5.45 -21.04
C VAL A 453 -17.23 -6.17 -22.38
N SER A 454 -18.31 -6.78 -22.86
CA SER A 454 -18.29 -7.51 -24.15
C SER A 454 -17.97 -6.61 -25.34
N SER A 455 -18.46 -5.37 -25.34
CA SER A 455 -18.17 -4.39 -26.38
C SER A 455 -16.71 -3.93 -26.31
N ILE A 456 -16.14 -3.75 -25.11
CA ILE A 456 -14.73 -3.41 -24.94
C ILE A 456 -13.84 -4.51 -25.49
N GLU A 457 -14.08 -5.76 -25.11
CA GLU A 457 -13.31 -6.90 -25.63
C GLU A 457 -13.41 -7.01 -27.16
N GLU A 458 -14.62 -6.86 -27.73
CA GLU A 458 -14.83 -6.85 -29.19
C GLU A 458 -14.03 -5.74 -29.89
N GLN A 459 -14.03 -4.52 -29.34
CA GLN A 459 -13.31 -3.39 -29.93
C GLN A 459 -11.79 -3.48 -29.73
N LEU A 460 -11.31 -4.01 -28.60
CA LEU A 460 -9.89 -4.27 -28.37
C LEU A 460 -9.37 -5.33 -29.36
N GLN A 461 -10.11 -6.41 -29.57
CA GLN A 461 -9.78 -7.43 -30.57
C GLN A 461 -9.77 -6.84 -31.99
N ALA A 462 -10.75 -6.00 -32.34
CA ALA A 462 -10.79 -5.31 -33.63
C ALA A 462 -9.57 -4.37 -33.83
N ALA A 463 -9.07 -3.75 -32.75
CA ALA A 463 -7.85 -2.95 -32.74
C ALA A 463 -6.55 -3.79 -32.71
N LYS A 464 -6.65 -5.13 -32.77
CA LYS A 464 -5.52 -6.08 -32.64
C LYS A 464 -4.81 -6.00 -31.28
N ILE A 465 -5.54 -5.60 -30.23
CA ILE A 465 -5.08 -5.61 -28.84
C ILE A 465 -5.61 -6.89 -28.21
N THR A 466 -4.70 -7.83 -27.92
CA THR A 466 -5.03 -9.22 -27.52
C THR A 466 -4.37 -9.58 -26.20
N ASN A 467 -4.73 -10.73 -25.62
CA ASN A 467 -4.23 -11.18 -24.30
C ASN A 467 -4.58 -10.19 -23.17
N ASN A 468 -5.75 -9.57 -23.26
CA ASN A 468 -6.23 -8.56 -22.31
C ASN A 468 -6.57 -9.20 -20.96
N ARG A 469 -6.38 -8.44 -19.89
CA ARG A 469 -6.78 -8.86 -18.55
C ARG A 469 -7.57 -7.76 -17.86
N TYR A 470 -8.40 -8.18 -16.91
CA TYR A 470 -9.38 -7.34 -16.28
C TYR A 470 -9.30 -7.45 -14.76
N ALA A 471 -9.39 -6.33 -14.07
CA ALA A 471 -9.50 -6.29 -12.61
C ALA A 471 -10.66 -5.38 -12.20
N VAL A 472 -11.15 -5.56 -10.98
CA VAL A 472 -12.19 -4.72 -10.39
C VAL A 472 -11.71 -4.22 -9.04
N VAL A 473 -11.75 -2.90 -8.82
CA VAL A 473 -11.47 -2.25 -7.54
C VAL A 473 -12.75 -1.58 -7.09
N ALA A 474 -13.17 -1.78 -5.85
CA ALA A 474 -14.36 -1.15 -5.29
C ALA A 474 -14.04 -0.30 -4.06
N PHE A 475 -14.75 0.82 -3.90
CA PHE A 475 -14.50 1.81 -2.85
C PHE A 475 -15.76 2.61 -2.50
N GLY A 476 -15.72 3.38 -1.40
CA GLY A 476 -16.77 4.35 -1.04
C GLY A 476 -18.08 3.74 -0.52
N GLY A 477 -18.08 2.43 -0.25
CA GLY A 477 -19.21 1.71 0.33
C GLY A 477 -19.06 1.49 1.83
N VAL A 478 -19.87 0.57 2.38
CA VAL A 478 -19.67 0.04 3.74
C VAL A 478 -18.52 -0.98 3.76
N SER A 479 -18.01 -1.31 4.95
CA SER A 479 -16.96 -2.32 5.09
C SER A 479 -17.34 -3.63 4.42
N PRO A 480 -16.47 -4.22 3.56
CA PRO A 480 -15.03 -3.95 3.44
C PRO A 480 -14.61 -2.89 2.40
N TYR A 481 -15.56 -2.25 1.73
CA TYR A 481 -15.33 -1.24 0.68
C TYR A 481 -15.33 0.21 1.21
N ASP A 482 -15.22 0.38 2.53
CA ASP A 482 -14.95 1.68 3.16
C ASP A 482 -13.59 2.26 2.72
N LYS A 483 -12.67 1.37 2.33
CA LYS A 483 -11.41 1.66 1.63
C LYS A 483 -11.43 1.05 0.23
N ALA A 484 -10.59 1.58 -0.66
CA ALA A 484 -10.42 1.00 -1.98
C ALA A 484 -9.74 -0.38 -1.89
N ARG A 485 -10.41 -1.42 -2.40
CA ARG A 485 -9.94 -2.81 -2.38
C ARG A 485 -10.17 -3.48 -3.72
N SER A 486 -9.22 -4.27 -4.19
CA SER A 486 -9.39 -5.11 -5.38
C SER A 486 -10.25 -6.33 -5.05
N VAL A 487 -11.06 -6.74 -6.02
CA VAL A 487 -11.83 -7.98 -5.95
C VAL A 487 -10.96 -9.11 -6.49
N ILE A 488 -10.76 -10.14 -5.68
CA ILE A 488 -9.88 -11.27 -5.98
C ILE A 488 -10.71 -12.54 -6.01
N TYR A 489 -10.55 -13.32 -7.08
CA TYR A 489 -11.22 -14.59 -7.27
C TYR A 489 -10.25 -15.66 -7.78
N GLU A 490 -10.34 -16.88 -7.26
CA GLU A 490 -9.42 -17.98 -7.57
C GLU A 490 -7.93 -17.59 -7.47
N HIS A 491 -7.55 -16.81 -6.45
CA HIS A 491 -6.19 -16.30 -6.22
C HIS A 491 -5.68 -15.29 -7.26
N ASN A 492 -6.55 -14.82 -8.15
CA ASN A 492 -6.19 -13.88 -9.21
C ASN A 492 -6.86 -12.52 -9.00
N GLU A 493 -6.04 -11.48 -8.91
CA GLU A 493 -6.48 -10.08 -8.92
C GLU A 493 -6.89 -9.63 -10.32
N PHE A 494 -6.19 -10.14 -11.35
CA PHE A 494 -6.55 -9.96 -12.76
C PHE A 494 -7.07 -11.26 -13.38
N THR A 495 -8.19 -11.20 -14.09
CA THR A 495 -8.71 -12.31 -14.90
C THR A 495 -8.52 -12.07 -16.40
N SER A 496 -8.13 -13.09 -17.15
CA SER A 496 -8.12 -13.10 -18.61
C SER A 496 -9.46 -13.52 -19.22
N LYS A 497 -10.46 -13.84 -18.38
CA LYS A 497 -11.81 -14.28 -18.80
C LYS A 497 -12.81 -13.17 -18.49
N PRO A 498 -13.21 -12.33 -19.49
CA PRO A 498 -14.17 -11.26 -19.27
C PRO A 498 -15.49 -11.71 -18.64
N GLU A 499 -15.92 -12.95 -18.90
CA GLU A 499 -17.16 -13.50 -18.33
C GLU A 499 -17.12 -13.63 -16.80
N GLN A 500 -15.95 -13.85 -16.21
CA GLN A 500 -15.79 -13.92 -14.75
C GLN A 500 -16.08 -12.58 -14.07
N LEU A 501 -15.96 -11.45 -14.76
CA LEU A 501 -16.29 -10.13 -14.19
C LEU A 501 -17.75 -10.03 -13.72
N ALA A 502 -18.64 -10.88 -14.24
CA ALA A 502 -20.01 -10.95 -13.75
C ALA A 502 -20.08 -11.30 -12.25
N ASP A 503 -19.18 -12.16 -11.78
CA ASP A 503 -19.09 -12.55 -10.36
C ASP A 503 -18.43 -11.43 -9.54
N TYR A 504 -17.44 -10.75 -10.10
CA TYR A 504 -16.74 -9.63 -9.46
C TYR A 504 -17.70 -8.47 -9.21
N PHE A 505 -18.47 -8.07 -10.23
CA PHE A 505 -19.49 -7.03 -10.08
C PHE A 505 -20.66 -7.46 -9.18
N GLY A 506 -20.99 -8.75 -9.16
CA GLY A 506 -22.03 -9.30 -8.29
C GLY A 506 -21.65 -9.33 -6.81
N HIS A 507 -20.35 -9.36 -6.51
CA HIS A 507 -19.81 -9.40 -5.15
C HIS A 507 -19.78 -8.01 -4.47
N ILE A 508 -19.87 -6.92 -5.25
CA ILE A 508 -19.83 -5.56 -4.70
C ILE A 508 -21.16 -5.21 -4.03
N ASN A 509 -21.14 -5.23 -2.70
CA ASN A 509 -22.26 -4.79 -1.88
C ASN A 509 -22.27 -3.27 -1.75
N THR A 510 -23.32 -2.64 -2.27
CA THR A 510 -23.49 -1.18 -2.19
C THR A 510 -24.06 -0.75 -0.85
N GLY A 511 -23.62 0.39 -0.34
CA GLY A 511 -24.19 0.99 0.87
C GLY A 511 -23.80 2.45 1.04
N ASN A 512 -24.33 3.08 2.09
CA ASN A 512 -23.96 4.45 2.44
C ASN A 512 -22.61 4.45 3.16
N GLY A 513 -21.53 4.41 2.37
CA GLY A 513 -20.17 4.57 2.86
C GLY A 513 -19.83 6.02 3.21
N SER A 514 -18.81 6.19 4.06
CA SER A 514 -18.32 7.50 4.49
C SER A 514 -17.28 8.11 3.56
N SER A 515 -16.66 7.31 2.68
CA SER A 515 -15.59 7.78 1.79
C SER A 515 -16.11 8.19 0.42
N ASN A 516 -15.79 9.42 0.01
CA ASN A 516 -16.02 9.94 -1.34
C ASN A 516 -14.71 10.10 -2.12
N ASP A 517 -13.58 9.61 -1.58
CA ASP A 517 -12.25 9.89 -2.13
C ASP A 517 -11.96 9.01 -3.34
N ILE A 518 -12.26 9.56 -4.51
CA ILE A 518 -12.05 8.94 -5.82
C ILE A 518 -10.55 8.88 -6.15
N LEU A 519 -9.76 9.88 -5.77
CA LEU A 519 -8.33 9.93 -6.10
C LEU A 519 -7.54 8.86 -5.33
N MET A 520 -7.94 8.58 -4.08
CA MET A 520 -7.38 7.47 -3.32
C MET A 520 -7.70 6.11 -3.98
N ALA A 521 -8.90 5.94 -4.54
CA ALA A 521 -9.27 4.72 -5.26
C ALA A 521 -8.47 4.56 -6.57
N ILE A 522 -8.24 5.65 -7.30
CA ILE A 522 -7.38 5.65 -8.50
C ILE A 522 -5.94 5.29 -8.12
N SER A 523 -5.39 5.88 -7.06
CA SER A 523 -4.05 5.55 -6.56
C SER A 523 -3.95 4.09 -6.12
N ALA A 524 -4.98 3.52 -5.49
CA ALA A 524 -5.01 2.11 -5.13
C ALA A 524 -5.02 1.20 -6.37
N ALA A 525 -5.80 1.55 -7.40
CA ALA A 525 -5.84 0.82 -8.68
C ALA A 525 -4.51 0.89 -9.46
N ALA A 526 -3.74 1.97 -9.32
CA ALA A 526 -2.43 2.12 -9.94
C ALA A 526 -1.34 1.24 -9.30
N LYS A 527 -1.54 0.78 -8.06
CA LYS A 527 -0.61 -0.11 -7.36
C LYS A 527 -0.79 -1.59 -7.68
N LEU A 528 -1.81 -1.95 -8.47
CA LEU A 528 -2.02 -3.34 -8.88
C LEU A 528 -0.81 -3.82 -9.72
N ASN A 529 -0.55 -5.13 -9.75
CA ASN A 529 0.62 -5.66 -10.44
C ASN A 529 0.44 -5.65 -11.97
N PHE A 530 0.88 -4.58 -12.65
CA PHE A 530 0.81 -4.38 -14.10
C PHE A 530 1.86 -5.17 -14.89
N ARG A 531 1.48 -5.71 -16.06
CA ARG A 531 2.47 -6.36 -16.94
C ARG A 531 3.37 -5.30 -17.59
N PRO A 532 4.66 -5.59 -17.82
CA PRO A 532 5.56 -4.64 -18.46
C PRO A 532 5.11 -4.31 -19.88
N GLY A 533 5.12 -3.03 -20.26
CA GLY A 533 4.84 -2.59 -21.64
C GLY A 533 3.36 -2.51 -22.04
N VAL A 534 2.41 -2.99 -21.23
CA VAL A 534 0.99 -2.99 -21.59
C VAL A 534 0.34 -1.61 -21.43
N SER A 535 -0.77 -1.39 -22.12
CA SER A 535 -1.59 -0.20 -21.88
C SER A 535 -2.45 -0.35 -20.63
N LYS A 536 -2.31 0.57 -19.67
CA LYS A 536 -3.12 0.63 -18.45
C LYS A 536 -4.37 1.47 -18.70
N THR A 537 -5.55 0.84 -18.66
CA THR A 537 -6.82 1.49 -18.96
C THR A 537 -7.73 1.44 -17.74
N PHE A 538 -8.05 2.60 -17.16
CA PHE A 538 -8.94 2.69 -15.99
C PHE A 538 -10.34 3.11 -16.42
N ILE A 539 -11.35 2.46 -15.87
CA ILE A 539 -12.76 2.77 -16.11
C ILE A 539 -13.43 2.99 -14.75
N LEU A 540 -13.60 4.26 -14.37
CA LEU A 540 -14.22 4.67 -13.13
C LEU A 540 -15.75 4.76 -13.28
N LEU A 541 -16.50 4.05 -12.45
CA LEU A 541 -17.95 4.19 -12.29
C LEU A 541 -18.23 5.04 -11.04
N SER A 542 -18.34 6.36 -11.22
CA SER A 542 -18.55 7.30 -10.12
C SER A 542 -20.03 7.61 -9.89
N CYS A 543 -20.42 7.64 -8.61
CA CYS A 543 -21.69 8.13 -8.10
C CYS A 543 -21.57 9.55 -7.53
N SER A 544 -20.46 9.84 -6.85
CA SER A 544 -20.25 11.11 -6.15
C SER A 544 -19.60 12.17 -7.04
N LYS A 545 -19.73 13.43 -6.63
CA LYS A 545 -18.97 14.54 -7.23
C LYS A 545 -17.51 14.43 -6.80
N CYS A 546 -16.58 14.59 -7.73
CA CYS A 546 -15.16 14.62 -7.44
C CYS A 546 -14.72 16.07 -7.12
N ALA A 547 -15.09 16.51 -5.91
CA ALA A 547 -14.75 17.82 -5.38
C ALA A 547 -13.40 17.77 -4.65
N ALA A 548 -12.52 18.75 -4.89
CA ALA A 548 -11.15 18.76 -4.35
C ALA A 548 -11.09 18.62 -2.82
N ARG A 549 -12.04 19.23 -2.10
CA ARG A 549 -12.13 19.15 -0.62
C ARG A 549 -12.34 17.74 -0.08
N ASP A 550 -12.92 16.85 -0.89
CA ASP A 550 -13.26 15.48 -0.48
C ASP A 550 -12.15 14.49 -0.88
N MET A 551 -11.06 14.98 -1.48
CA MET A 551 -9.94 14.17 -1.97
C MET A 551 -8.70 14.37 -1.11
N ARG A 552 -7.99 13.29 -0.83
CA ARG A 552 -6.74 13.35 -0.06
C ARG A 552 -5.54 13.86 -0.87
N PHE A 553 -5.54 13.61 -2.18
CA PHE A 553 -4.45 14.00 -3.07
C PHE A 553 -4.78 15.27 -3.82
N ASP A 554 -3.77 16.11 -4.01
CA ASP A 554 -3.89 17.28 -4.89
C ASP A 554 -3.96 16.84 -6.35
N TYR A 555 -4.66 17.64 -7.16
CA TYR A 555 -4.88 17.39 -8.57
C TYR A 555 -3.57 17.17 -9.35
N THR A 556 -2.60 18.07 -9.18
CA THR A 556 -1.33 18.04 -9.92
C THR A 556 -0.53 16.79 -9.58
N SER A 557 -0.51 16.39 -8.31
CA SER A 557 0.21 15.20 -7.87
C SER A 557 -0.37 13.92 -8.46
N ILE A 558 -1.70 13.78 -8.47
CA ILE A 558 -2.33 12.58 -9.04
C ILE A 558 -2.22 12.56 -10.56
N LEU A 559 -2.33 13.71 -11.24
CA LEU A 559 -2.16 13.81 -12.68
C LEU A 559 -0.75 13.38 -13.09
N GLN A 560 0.27 13.97 -12.46
CA GLN A 560 1.67 13.63 -12.74
C GLN A 560 1.92 12.13 -12.57
N TYR A 561 1.42 11.57 -11.45
CA TYR A 561 1.55 10.14 -11.19
C TYR A 561 0.87 9.28 -12.28
N LEU A 562 -0.32 9.64 -12.75
CA LEU A 562 -1.00 8.89 -13.82
C LEU A 562 -0.28 9.01 -15.17
N LEU A 563 0.30 10.18 -15.48
CA LEU A 563 1.08 10.39 -16.70
C LEU A 563 2.40 9.62 -16.69
N GLU A 564 3.11 9.63 -15.56
CA GLU A 564 4.34 8.85 -15.35
C GLU A 564 4.08 7.34 -15.46
N GLU A 565 2.97 6.86 -14.90
CA GLU A 565 2.56 5.46 -14.98
C GLU A 565 1.93 5.07 -16.33
N GLY A 566 1.67 6.04 -17.23
CA GLY A 566 1.04 5.80 -18.53
C GLY A 566 -0.41 5.29 -18.44
N VAL A 567 -1.17 5.78 -17.47
CA VAL A 567 -2.56 5.37 -17.23
C VAL A 567 -3.54 6.24 -18.01
N ASN A 568 -4.48 5.60 -18.72
CA ASN A 568 -5.60 6.28 -19.35
C ASN A 568 -6.87 6.19 -18.50
N LEU A 569 -7.43 7.31 -18.05
CA LEU A 569 -8.62 7.32 -17.18
C LEU A 569 -9.91 7.63 -17.95
N HIS A 570 -10.80 6.64 -18.04
CA HIS A 570 -12.16 6.79 -18.53
C HIS A 570 -13.16 6.84 -17.37
N ILE A 571 -14.18 7.68 -17.47
CA ILE A 571 -15.20 7.84 -16.43
C ILE A 571 -16.59 7.59 -16.99
N LEU A 572 -17.32 6.69 -16.35
CA LEU A 572 -18.75 6.46 -16.50
C LEU A 572 -19.46 7.08 -15.29
N ALA A 573 -19.82 8.35 -15.42
CA ALA A 573 -20.39 9.12 -14.31
C ALA A 573 -21.91 8.98 -14.23
N ASP A 574 -22.44 8.85 -13.01
CA ASP A 574 -23.88 8.82 -12.74
C ASP A 574 -24.56 10.20 -12.78
N THR A 575 -24.05 11.11 -13.61
CA THR A 575 -24.54 12.48 -13.75
C THR A 575 -25.16 12.71 -15.13
N GLU A 576 -26.15 13.61 -15.17
CA GLU A 576 -26.52 14.28 -16.42
C GLU A 576 -25.59 15.47 -16.62
N PHE A 577 -25.05 15.58 -17.83
CA PHE A 577 -24.16 16.69 -18.17
C PHE A 577 -24.99 17.91 -18.52
N ASP A 578 -24.93 18.91 -17.65
CA ASP A 578 -25.38 20.26 -17.97
C ASP A 578 -24.33 20.97 -18.81
N PHE A 579 -24.77 21.86 -19.71
CA PHE A 579 -23.92 22.64 -20.60
C PHE A 579 -24.20 24.13 -20.38
N GLU A 580 -23.16 24.96 -20.38
CA GLU A 580 -23.27 26.41 -20.12
C GLU A 580 -24.09 27.15 -21.19
N ARG A 581 -24.20 26.61 -22.41
CA ARG A 581 -25.01 27.20 -23.49
C ARG A 581 -26.40 26.57 -23.56
N ASN A 582 -27.42 27.41 -23.81
CA ASN A 582 -28.86 27.07 -23.96
C ASN A 582 -29.22 25.97 -24.99
N LYS A 583 -28.27 25.43 -25.76
CA LYS A 583 -28.50 24.28 -26.64
C LYS A 583 -28.13 22.99 -25.90
N LYS A 584 -29.10 22.40 -25.18
CA LYS A 584 -28.98 21.02 -24.71
C LYS A 584 -28.61 20.12 -25.89
N LEU A 585 -27.43 19.51 -25.85
CA LEU A 585 -27.02 18.51 -26.83
C LEU A 585 -27.92 17.28 -26.67
N ARG A 586 -28.99 17.22 -27.49
CA ARG A 586 -29.93 16.11 -27.45
C ARG A 586 -29.19 14.81 -27.76
N HIS A 587 -29.35 13.82 -26.88
CA HIS A 587 -28.69 12.50 -27.00
C HIS A 587 -27.16 12.55 -26.94
N PHE A 588 -26.60 13.43 -26.12
CA PHE A 588 -25.21 13.38 -25.67
C PHE A 588 -24.91 12.05 -24.96
N PHE A 589 -23.74 11.47 -25.24
CA PHE A 589 -23.23 10.27 -24.59
C PHE A 589 -21.99 10.53 -23.75
N GLY A 590 -21.05 11.33 -24.27
CA GLY A 590 -19.79 11.63 -23.60
C GLY A 590 -18.87 12.51 -24.43
N LEU A 591 -17.69 12.81 -23.91
CA LEU A 591 -16.65 13.56 -24.61
C LEU A 591 -15.24 13.14 -24.20
N ASP A 592 -14.24 13.58 -24.97
CA ASP A 592 -12.82 13.55 -24.61
C ASP A 592 -12.16 14.91 -24.88
N SER A 593 -10.83 14.98 -24.98
CA SER A 593 -10.10 16.22 -25.27
C SER A 593 -10.45 16.83 -26.64
N LYS A 594 -10.82 16.03 -27.63
CA LYS A 594 -10.94 16.42 -29.04
C LYS A 594 -12.34 16.27 -29.63
N LEU A 595 -13.16 15.38 -29.09
CA LEU A 595 -14.41 14.92 -29.70
C LEU A 595 -15.56 14.90 -28.70
N VAL A 596 -16.77 15.18 -29.20
CA VAL A 596 -18.04 14.95 -28.50
C VAL A 596 -18.79 13.78 -29.14
N TYR A 597 -19.24 12.85 -28.32
CA TYR A 597 -19.97 11.66 -28.73
C TYR A 597 -21.47 11.82 -28.49
N SER A 598 -22.26 11.55 -29.53
CA SER A 598 -23.72 11.63 -29.46
C SER A 598 -24.38 10.60 -30.37
N LYS A 599 -25.71 10.46 -30.29
CA LYS A 599 -26.46 9.61 -31.22
C LYS A 599 -26.29 10.02 -32.69
N ARG A 600 -26.08 11.31 -32.97
CA ARG A 600 -25.88 11.83 -34.33
C ARG A 600 -24.43 11.62 -34.80
N PHE A 601 -23.48 11.75 -33.87
CA PHE A 601 -22.05 11.65 -34.13
C PHE A 601 -21.44 10.50 -33.31
N PRO A 602 -21.66 9.24 -33.73
CA PRO A 602 -21.14 8.08 -33.01
C PRO A 602 -19.60 7.95 -33.11
N GLU A 603 -18.98 8.53 -34.15
CA GLU A 603 -17.51 8.55 -34.30
C GLU A 603 -16.86 9.76 -33.63
N GLY A 604 -17.66 10.67 -33.07
CA GLY A 604 -17.19 11.93 -32.49
C GLY A 604 -17.36 13.12 -33.44
N ASP A 605 -17.53 14.30 -32.87
CA ASP A 605 -17.56 15.58 -33.58
C ASP A 605 -16.65 16.60 -32.89
N ALA A 606 -15.67 17.11 -33.62
CA ALA A 606 -14.68 18.08 -33.14
C ALA A 606 -15.21 19.51 -33.15
N GLU A 607 -16.08 19.87 -34.10
CA GLU A 607 -16.63 21.22 -34.21
C GLU A 607 -17.53 21.52 -32.99
N THR A 608 -18.40 20.56 -32.65
CA THR A 608 -19.18 20.65 -31.42
C THR A 608 -18.27 20.71 -30.19
N ARG A 609 -17.18 19.93 -30.13
CA ARG A 609 -16.27 19.91 -28.96
C ARG A 609 -15.65 21.27 -28.65
N ASN A 610 -15.25 22.03 -29.66
CA ASN A 610 -14.65 23.36 -29.50
C ASN A 610 -15.64 24.39 -28.94
N THR A 611 -16.94 24.13 -29.05
CA THR A 611 -17.99 25.04 -28.57
C THR A 611 -18.67 24.58 -27.29
N THR A 612 -18.36 23.36 -26.82
CA THR A 612 -18.90 22.78 -25.59
C THR A 612 -17.94 22.95 -24.43
N HIS A 613 -18.38 23.72 -23.43
CA HIS A 613 -17.74 23.77 -22.11
C HIS A 613 -18.60 22.97 -21.14
N ILE A 614 -17.95 22.04 -20.41
CA ILE A 614 -18.57 21.34 -19.29
C ILE A 614 -18.30 22.16 -18.03
N PRO A 615 -19.34 22.58 -17.29
CA PRO A 615 -19.14 23.32 -16.04
C PRO A 615 -18.48 22.42 -14.99
N LYS A 616 -17.60 23.02 -14.17
CA LYS A 616 -16.90 22.34 -13.06
C LYS A 616 -17.88 21.70 -12.04
N SER A 617 -19.16 22.07 -12.05
CA SER A 617 -20.22 21.54 -11.16
C SER A 617 -20.59 20.08 -11.37
N ASN A 618 -20.21 19.45 -12.49
CA ASN A 618 -20.56 18.06 -12.80
C ASN A 618 -19.72 17.06 -11.99
N LEU A 619 -18.48 16.79 -12.42
CA LEU A 619 -17.54 15.86 -11.78
C LEU A 619 -16.30 16.58 -11.22
N GLY A 620 -16.32 17.92 -11.10
CA GLY A 620 -15.17 18.67 -10.60
C GLY A 620 -13.87 18.33 -11.33
N ILE A 621 -12.81 18.11 -10.53
CA ILE A 621 -11.43 17.91 -11.02
C ILE A 621 -11.23 16.57 -11.76
N CYS A 622 -12.11 15.59 -11.59
CA CYS A 622 -11.96 14.31 -12.29
C CYS A 622 -12.27 14.41 -13.79
N THR A 623 -13.04 15.43 -14.22
CA THR A 623 -13.32 15.64 -15.65
C THR A 623 -12.04 16.00 -16.40
N THR A 624 -11.25 16.93 -15.86
CA THR A 624 -9.99 17.38 -16.45
C THR A 624 -8.96 16.26 -16.38
N LEU A 625 -8.88 15.55 -15.24
CA LEU A 625 -8.00 14.40 -15.06
C LEU A 625 -8.20 13.32 -16.15
N ALA A 626 -9.46 12.97 -16.45
CA ALA A 626 -9.79 12.01 -17.49
C ALA A 626 -9.42 12.49 -18.90
N VAL A 627 -9.54 13.80 -19.17
CA VAL A 627 -9.25 14.39 -20.47
C VAL A 627 -7.74 14.51 -20.72
N GLU A 628 -6.98 14.88 -19.70
CA GLU A 628 -5.51 15.06 -19.76
C GLU A 628 -4.77 13.74 -19.83
N THR A 629 -5.27 12.70 -19.17
CA THR A 629 -4.76 11.32 -19.28
C THR A 629 -5.22 10.61 -20.57
N GLN A 630 -5.56 11.35 -21.62
CA GLN A 630 -6.05 10.84 -22.91
C GLN A 630 -7.26 9.90 -22.82
N GLY A 631 -8.04 9.99 -21.75
CA GLY A 631 -9.25 9.23 -21.53
C GLY A 631 -10.50 9.95 -22.01
N SER A 632 -11.65 9.63 -21.38
CA SER A 632 -12.94 10.20 -21.76
C SER A 632 -13.96 10.16 -20.63
N VAL A 633 -14.99 11.01 -20.72
CA VAL A 633 -16.06 11.10 -19.73
C VAL A 633 -17.41 10.86 -20.40
N PHE A 634 -18.16 9.88 -19.91
CA PHE A 634 -19.42 9.40 -20.46
C PHE A 634 -20.50 9.31 -19.36
N SER A 635 -21.77 9.47 -19.73
CA SER A 635 -22.89 9.38 -18.78
C SER A 635 -23.35 7.93 -18.59
N ALA A 636 -23.15 7.39 -17.38
CA ALA A 636 -23.59 6.05 -17.00
C ALA A 636 -25.12 5.91 -16.98
N ARG A 637 -25.88 7.01 -16.88
CA ARG A 637 -27.35 6.97 -16.94
C ARG A 637 -27.88 6.44 -18.28
N LYS A 638 -27.07 6.47 -19.35
CA LYS A 638 -27.41 5.86 -20.65
C LYS A 638 -27.37 4.33 -20.64
N LEU A 639 -26.90 3.73 -19.55
CA LEU A 639 -26.90 2.29 -19.31
C LEU A 639 -28.14 1.81 -18.52
N GLN A 640 -28.96 2.74 -17.98
CA GLN A 640 -30.19 2.41 -17.27
C GLN A 640 -31.35 2.16 -18.25
N PRO A 641 -32.26 1.23 -17.94
CA PRO A 641 -33.13 0.63 -18.94
C PRO A 641 -34.43 1.43 -19.13
N GLU A 642 -34.57 2.12 -20.27
CA GLU A 642 -35.89 2.37 -20.87
C GLU A 642 -36.16 1.42 -22.05
N ARG A 643 -35.11 0.99 -22.80
CA ARG A 643 -35.11 -0.06 -23.86
C ARG A 643 -33.70 -0.66 -24.02
N LYS A 644 -33.56 -1.91 -24.53
CA LYS A 644 -32.26 -2.61 -24.72
C LYS A 644 -31.40 -2.10 -25.89
N TYR A 645 -32.01 -1.68 -27.01
CA TYR A 645 -31.29 -1.26 -28.23
C TYR A 645 -30.38 -0.01 -28.04
N PRO A 646 -30.77 1.02 -27.27
CA PRO A 646 -29.89 2.15 -26.93
C PRO A 646 -28.60 1.77 -26.20
N ILE A 647 -28.62 0.74 -25.34
CA ILE A 647 -27.50 0.36 -24.46
C ILE A 647 -26.34 -0.21 -25.29
N LYS A 648 -26.62 -1.16 -26.19
CA LYS A 648 -25.58 -1.76 -27.04
C LYS A 648 -24.87 -0.68 -27.87
N ARG A 649 -25.63 0.25 -28.46
CA ARG A 649 -25.05 1.34 -29.24
C ARG A 649 -24.16 2.26 -28.40
N PHE A 650 -24.61 2.64 -27.20
CA PHE A 650 -23.79 3.41 -26.26
C PHE A 650 -22.51 2.66 -25.88
N ALA A 651 -22.64 1.39 -25.49
CA ALA A 651 -21.52 0.52 -25.13
C ALA A 651 -20.49 0.40 -26.25
N THR A 652 -20.93 0.24 -27.51
CA THR A 652 -20.02 0.19 -28.66
C THR A 652 -19.29 1.52 -28.89
N ILE A 653 -19.95 2.67 -28.75
CA ILE A 653 -19.31 3.99 -28.91
C ILE A 653 -18.26 4.20 -27.82
N PHE A 654 -18.62 3.91 -26.57
CA PHE A 654 -17.69 3.99 -25.44
C PHE A 654 -16.51 3.04 -25.62
N ALA A 655 -16.77 1.77 -25.96
CA ALA A 655 -15.75 0.76 -26.20
C ALA A 655 -14.79 1.12 -27.34
N LYS A 656 -15.31 1.69 -28.44
CA LYS A 656 -14.47 2.17 -29.55
C LYS A 656 -13.53 3.27 -29.06
N ARG A 657 -14.01 4.18 -28.21
CA ARG A 657 -13.17 5.23 -27.62
C ARG A 657 -12.12 4.67 -26.65
N VAL A 658 -12.48 3.70 -25.82
CA VAL A 658 -11.55 3.01 -24.92
C VAL A 658 -10.45 2.29 -25.71
N ALA A 659 -10.82 1.56 -26.78
CA ALA A 659 -9.86 0.85 -27.61
C ALA A 659 -8.86 1.77 -28.33
N LEU A 660 -9.25 3.03 -28.62
CA LEU A 660 -8.36 4.03 -29.21
C LEU A 660 -7.26 4.51 -28.25
N SER A 661 -7.54 4.66 -26.95
CA SER A 661 -6.53 5.00 -25.94
C SER A 661 -5.80 3.78 -25.39
N ALA A 662 -6.38 2.58 -25.48
CA ALA A 662 -5.77 1.34 -25.03
C ALA A 662 -4.54 0.87 -25.86
N THR A 663 -4.08 1.69 -26.82
CA THR A 663 -2.86 1.40 -27.57
C THR A 663 -1.62 1.64 -26.70
N PRO A 664 -0.73 0.65 -26.52
CA PRO A 664 0.51 0.83 -25.76
C PRO A 664 1.42 1.91 -26.36
N ILE A 665 2.14 2.61 -25.47
CA ILE A 665 3.12 3.63 -25.86
C ILE A 665 4.31 2.93 -26.54
N GLN A 666 4.74 3.43 -27.69
CA GLN A 666 5.72 2.76 -28.57
C GLN A 666 7.17 2.78 -28.07
N SER A 667 7.48 3.66 -27.11
CA SER A 667 8.79 3.76 -26.47
C SER A 667 8.61 4.04 -24.99
N GLN A 668 9.05 3.11 -24.15
CA GLN A 668 8.90 3.19 -22.71
C GLN A 668 10.20 2.81 -22.01
N THR A 669 10.48 3.44 -20.88
CA THR A 669 11.53 3.04 -19.95
C THR A 669 10.87 2.36 -18.78
N CYS A 670 11.27 1.13 -18.48
CA CYS A 670 10.76 0.36 -17.36
C CYS A 670 11.84 0.18 -16.29
N GLU A 671 11.45 0.35 -15.03
CA GLU A 671 12.27 0.11 -13.86
C GLU A 671 11.67 -1.04 -13.04
N CYS A 672 12.51 -1.98 -12.61
CA CYS A 672 12.10 -2.97 -11.62
C CYS A 672 12.09 -2.35 -10.22
N SER A 673 10.92 -2.30 -9.60
CA SER A 673 10.74 -1.80 -8.24
C SER A 673 9.99 -2.81 -7.37
N ALA A 674 9.86 -2.49 -6.08
CA ALA A 674 9.06 -3.29 -5.16
C ALA A 674 8.39 -2.47 -4.08
N HIS A 675 7.27 -3.03 -3.63
CA HIS A 675 6.65 -2.66 -2.37
C HIS A 675 7.47 -3.20 -1.20
N ASN A 676 7.28 -2.61 -0.03
CA ASN A 676 8.00 -3.00 1.18
C ASN A 676 7.56 -4.37 1.76
N THR A 677 6.81 -5.15 0.99
CA THR A 677 6.35 -6.50 1.28
C THR A 677 7.15 -7.57 0.51
N GLY A 678 8.11 -7.16 -0.32
CA GLY A 678 8.88 -8.06 -1.19
C GLY A 678 8.18 -8.42 -2.51
N VAL A 679 7.01 -7.84 -2.74
CA VAL A 679 6.27 -7.93 -4.01
C VAL A 679 6.91 -6.98 -5.01
N SER A 680 7.41 -7.55 -6.10
CA SER A 680 8.05 -6.81 -7.19
C SER A 680 7.05 -6.44 -8.29
N TYR A 681 7.29 -5.31 -8.94
CA TYR A 681 6.52 -4.85 -10.09
C TYR A 681 7.42 -4.06 -11.05
N MET A 682 7.06 -4.06 -12.33
CA MET A 682 7.74 -3.25 -13.34
C MET A 682 6.98 -1.94 -13.54
N ALA A 683 7.59 -0.83 -13.18
CA ALA A 683 7.07 0.51 -13.43
C ALA A 683 7.57 0.97 -14.80
N CYS A 684 6.67 1.17 -15.75
CA CYS A 684 7.01 1.61 -17.10
C CYS A 684 6.46 3.01 -17.36
N SER A 685 7.35 3.92 -17.75
CA SER A 685 7.04 5.31 -18.06
C SER A 685 7.36 5.67 -19.52
N PRO A 686 6.65 6.65 -20.11
CA PRO A 686 7.01 7.18 -21.43
C PRO A 686 8.38 7.88 -21.39
N GLN A 687 9.20 7.69 -22.43
CA GLN A 687 10.52 8.34 -22.54
C GLN A 687 10.45 9.88 -22.63
N ALA A 688 9.33 10.42 -23.13
CA ALA A 688 9.05 11.84 -23.15
C ALA A 688 7.66 12.07 -22.55
N LEU A 689 7.59 12.85 -21.47
CA LEU A 689 6.33 13.37 -20.99
C LEU A 689 5.74 14.28 -22.08
N PRO A 690 4.42 14.25 -22.33
CA PRO A 690 3.79 15.23 -23.21
C PRO A 690 4.11 16.63 -22.71
N GLU A 691 4.59 17.53 -23.59
CA GLU A 691 4.79 18.95 -23.25
C GLU A 691 3.50 19.51 -22.61
N GLU A 692 3.63 20.18 -21.47
CA GLU A 692 2.55 20.96 -20.85
C GLU A 692 2.11 22.03 -21.84
N LYS A 693 1.02 21.76 -22.58
CA LYS A 693 0.41 22.72 -23.51
C LYS A 693 -0.86 23.30 -22.91
N TYR A 694 -0.84 24.00 -21.79
CA TYR A 694 -1.88 24.98 -21.42
C TYR A 694 -1.38 25.95 -20.33
N ASP A 695 -1.72 27.23 -20.47
CA ASP A 695 -1.41 28.30 -19.52
C ASP A 695 -2.00 28.01 -18.13
N LEU A 696 -1.15 28.09 -17.11
CA LEU A 696 -1.48 27.97 -15.69
C LEU A 696 -2.36 29.11 -15.14
N ASP A 697 -2.68 30.12 -15.95
CA ASP A 697 -3.39 31.33 -15.53
C ASP A 697 -4.86 31.09 -15.10
N ASP A 698 -5.45 29.93 -15.41
CA ASP A 698 -6.84 29.61 -15.06
C ASP A 698 -7.03 29.03 -13.63
N TYR A 699 -5.93 28.85 -12.88
CA TYR A 699 -5.96 28.27 -11.52
C TYR A 699 -5.84 29.29 -10.38
N ASP A 700 -5.45 30.55 -10.65
CA ASP A 700 -5.18 31.57 -9.62
C ASP A 700 -6.32 32.58 -9.39
N SER A 701 -7.58 32.19 -9.59
CA SER A 701 -8.70 33.00 -9.06
C SER A 701 -8.94 32.71 -7.57
N PHE A 702 -8.02 33.19 -6.73
CA PHE A 702 -8.09 33.25 -5.26
C PHE A 702 -9.24 34.12 -4.70
N ASN A 703 -10.25 34.47 -5.50
CA ASN A 703 -11.28 35.46 -5.17
C ASN A 703 -12.62 34.89 -4.68
N ASN A 704 -12.77 33.57 -4.49
CA ASN A 704 -14.03 32.97 -4.03
C ASN A 704 -13.89 32.21 -2.69
N TRP A 705 -13.04 32.69 -1.79
CA TRP A 705 -13.21 32.40 -0.36
C TRP A 705 -14.19 33.43 0.21
N ASP A 706 -15.47 33.17 -0.03
CA ASP A 706 -16.57 33.82 0.64
C ASP A 706 -16.49 33.43 2.13
N TRP A 707 -15.96 34.33 2.96
CA TRP A 707 -16.10 34.25 4.41
C TRP A 707 -17.56 34.52 4.72
N GLY A 708 -18.40 33.50 4.55
CA GLY A 708 -19.81 33.55 4.94
C GLY A 708 -19.90 33.76 6.44
N ASP A 709 -20.24 34.99 6.82
CA ASP A 709 -20.63 35.37 8.17
C ASP A 709 -21.71 34.40 8.70
N GLU A 710 -21.54 34.00 9.96
CA GLU A 710 -22.51 33.21 10.71
C GLU A 710 -23.89 33.89 10.69
N PRO A 711 -25.00 33.14 10.58
CA PRO A 711 -26.32 33.74 10.75
C PRO A 711 -26.54 34.09 12.22
N GLU A 712 -26.60 35.39 12.52
CA GLU A 712 -27.07 35.91 13.80
C GLU A 712 -28.47 35.32 14.11
N SER A 713 -28.56 34.69 15.28
CA SER A 713 -29.80 34.22 15.86
C SER A 713 -30.69 35.40 16.25
N GLU A 714 -31.77 35.63 15.52
CA GLU A 714 -32.89 36.47 15.99
C GLU A 714 -33.51 35.82 17.23
N THR A 715 -33.24 36.42 18.39
CA THR A 715 -33.93 36.14 19.64
C THR A 715 -35.25 36.91 19.65
N ASN A 716 -36.34 36.19 19.45
CA ASN A 716 -37.69 36.69 19.59
C ASN A 716 -38.35 36.00 20.80
N VAL A 717 -38.29 36.57 22.00
CA VAL A 717 -39.35 36.39 23.03
C VAL A 717 -39.38 37.60 23.99
N MET A 718 -40.52 38.29 23.93
CA MET A 718 -41.21 39.07 24.96
C MET A 718 -40.68 39.01 26.41
N SER A 719 -40.34 40.18 26.97
CA SER A 719 -40.98 40.80 28.15
C SER A 719 -40.27 42.09 28.54
#